data_AF-A0A355GGH1-F1
#
_entry.id   AF-A0A355GGH1-F1
#
_cell.length_a   1.000
_cell.length_b   1.000
_cell.length_c   1.000
_cell.angle_alpha   90.00
_cell.angle_beta   90.00
_cell.angle_gamma   90.00
#
_symmetry.space_group_name_H-M   'P 1'
#
loop_
_entity.id
_entity.type
_entity.pdbx_description
1 polymer ?
#
loop_
_entity_poly.entity_id
_entity_poly.type
_entity_poly.pdbx_seq_one_letter_code
_entity_poly.pdbx_strand_id
1 'polypeptide(L)'
;MIRVALNHKSIYHYDRYVELAPQLVRLRPAPHCRTPIRSYSLRVTPVQHFVNWLQDPHSNHLARLVFPEKTNMLQVEVDLVAEMTVINPFDFFLEPQATNYPFTYEPILKKDLQPFLDTIEPGPEFAALLDSIDRSEIKTIDFLVGMNQRLQQMVRYVIRMEHGVQTPEETLQLGSGSCRDSAWLLVQLFRHLGLAARFVSGYLIQLKPDIESLDGPSGAAEDFTDLHAWTEVFLPGAGWIGLDPTSGLFAGEGHIPLACTPEPLNAAPIAGTVEKCEVTFHHEMSISRVHEDPRITKPYTDEVWERIDSVGHQVDKALEAGDVRLTMGGEPTFVSIDDMDSDEWKTAAVGPTKRGLAGNLIELLRQRFAPQGMIHYGQGKWYPGESLPRWALTCMWRTDGQPIWNDHMLLAAPEENYDHDVEQAQLFATTLAKRLGVDSENVATAYEDAMYYMWKERRLAVNADVMNSDLVDEEERIRLARVFERGLGSPVGCMLPLMHQWWNAKPRWMSGVWPVRSEQLFLIPGDSPMGLRLPLDSLPAPRPGEYAPNPVVPFEATSDLPEYDQLRQQSAHHQSAQHITGNVQHQVLQRVGAGGGFDTIDLEQEPEAEAPPLEPAVIRTAMCFEPRDGVLHIFMPPVDHLESYLELLAEMEQTAAELEIPIIVEGYLPPNDYRLQHIKATPDPGVIEVNVHPAKNWQELVEITSGVYEDARQSRLGTEQFDLDGTHNGTGGGNHFVMGSYTPHDSPFLRRPDLLKSLLGYWHNHPSLSYFFSGRFIGPTSQAPRVDEGRRDAIYELQTAFEQIPEKGECPPWLVDRVFRHLLVDLTGNTHRAEFCIDKLYSPDSAT
;
A
#
# COMPACT_ATOMS: atom_id res chain seq x y z
N MET A 1 9.99 -6.94 22.72
CA MET A 1 9.59 -6.29 23.97
C MET A 1 10.66 -5.28 24.38
N ILE A 2 10.26 -4.13 24.94
CA ILE A 2 11.19 -3.08 25.39
C ILE A 2 11.22 -3.06 26.92
N ARG A 3 12.42 -2.98 27.51
CA ARG A 3 12.58 -2.70 28.94
C ARG A 3 13.26 -1.36 29.12
N VAL A 4 12.72 -0.56 30.02
CA VAL A 4 13.19 0.79 30.30
C VAL A 4 13.57 0.93 31.76
N ALA A 5 14.66 1.64 32.02
CA ALA A 5 15.07 2.05 33.35
C ALA A 5 14.74 3.54 33.52
N LEU A 6 13.95 3.87 34.54
CA LEU A 6 13.60 5.23 34.94
C LEU A 6 14.32 5.56 36.25
N ASN A 7 14.95 6.74 36.28
CA ASN A 7 15.50 7.34 37.48
C ASN A 7 14.73 8.64 37.78
N HIS A 8 14.22 8.76 39.00
CA HIS A 8 13.55 9.96 39.52
C HIS A 8 14.37 10.50 40.68
N LYS A 9 14.63 11.80 40.69
CA LYS A 9 15.31 12.48 41.78
C LYS A 9 14.58 13.77 42.18
N SER A 10 14.30 13.91 43.47
CA SER A 10 13.78 15.13 44.09
C SER A 10 14.69 15.55 45.22
N ILE A 11 15.27 16.75 45.12
CA ILE A 11 16.23 17.30 46.09
C ILE A 11 15.68 18.61 46.65
N TYR A 12 15.54 18.68 47.95
CA TYR A 12 15.20 19.88 48.69
C TYR A 12 16.43 20.31 49.48
N HIS A 13 17.00 21.46 49.13
CA HIS A 13 18.05 22.10 49.92
C HIS A 13 17.45 23.19 50.79
N TYR A 14 17.71 23.12 52.09
CA TYR A 14 17.28 24.10 53.06
C TYR A 14 18.44 25.07 53.34
N ASP A 15 18.14 26.36 53.50
CA ASP A 15 19.10 27.40 53.84
C ASP A 15 19.83 27.17 55.18
N ARG A 16 19.29 26.28 56.02
CA ARG A 16 19.79 25.91 57.35
C ARG A 16 19.40 24.49 57.73
N TYR A 17 19.96 24.00 58.84
CA TYR A 17 19.53 22.74 59.45
C TYR A 17 18.12 22.90 60.06
N VAL A 18 17.16 22.17 59.50
CA VAL A 18 15.74 22.19 59.88
C VAL A 18 15.30 20.86 60.46
N GLU A 19 14.31 20.91 61.34
CA GLU A 19 13.58 19.71 61.74
C GLU A 19 12.56 19.32 60.66
N LEU A 20 12.61 18.07 60.21
CA LEU A 20 11.62 17.50 59.30
C LEU A 20 10.60 16.71 60.11
N ALA A 21 9.34 17.12 60.04
CA ALA A 21 8.25 16.28 60.52
C ALA A 21 8.15 15.00 59.63
N PRO A 22 7.35 14.00 60.01
CA PRO A 22 7.19 12.80 59.19
C PRO A 22 6.82 13.14 57.74
N GLN A 23 7.64 12.69 56.80
CA GLN A 23 7.44 12.86 55.37
C GLN A 23 6.78 11.62 54.79
N LEU A 24 5.82 11.80 53.88
CA LEU A 24 5.14 10.73 53.15
C LEU A 24 5.62 10.76 51.69
N VAL A 25 6.12 9.63 51.20
CA VAL A 25 6.56 9.45 49.81
C VAL A 25 5.66 8.43 49.13
N ARG A 26 5.04 8.83 48.02
CA ARG A 26 4.10 8.04 47.21
C ARG A 26 4.66 7.78 45.81
N LEU A 27 5.94 7.44 45.72
CA LEU A 27 6.66 7.25 44.45
C LEU A 27 6.84 5.76 44.07
N ARG A 28 6.08 4.87 44.71
CA ARG A 28 6.09 3.43 44.39
C ARG A 28 4.87 3.10 43.55
N PRO A 29 5.02 2.37 42.42
CA PRO A 29 3.90 1.94 41.60
C PRO A 29 2.78 1.28 42.40
N ALA A 30 1.55 1.63 42.05
CA ALA A 30 0.35 1.13 42.69
C ALA A 30 0.19 -0.38 42.39
N PRO A 31 -0.43 -1.16 43.30
CA PRO A 31 -0.59 -2.60 43.11
C PRO A 31 -1.33 -3.01 41.84
N HIS A 32 -2.18 -2.13 41.31
CA HIS A 32 -3.01 -2.35 40.13
C HIS A 32 -2.39 -1.81 38.83
N CYS A 33 -1.11 -1.40 38.85
CA CYS A 33 -0.40 -1.00 37.64
C CYS A 33 -0.38 -2.16 36.64
N ARG A 34 -0.84 -1.90 35.41
CA ARG A 34 -0.89 -2.91 34.33
C ARG A 34 0.50 -3.17 33.75
N THR A 35 1.36 -2.15 33.72
CA THR A 35 2.74 -2.22 33.24
C THR A 35 3.61 -3.01 34.24
N PRO A 36 4.22 -4.14 33.85
CA PRO A 36 5.01 -4.95 34.77
C PRO A 36 6.27 -4.20 35.25
N ILE A 37 6.38 -4.02 36.56
CA ILE A 37 7.56 -3.42 37.21
C ILE A 37 8.49 -4.53 37.68
N ARG A 38 9.65 -4.67 37.03
CA ARG A 38 10.62 -5.74 37.30
C ARG A 38 11.50 -5.47 38.51
N SER A 39 11.80 -4.20 38.77
CA SER A 39 12.56 -3.78 39.94
C SER A 39 12.17 -2.37 40.38
N TYR A 40 12.33 -2.10 41.67
CA TYR A 40 12.07 -0.82 42.31
C TYR A 40 13.06 -0.62 43.45
N SER A 41 13.61 0.59 43.56
CA SER A 41 14.49 1.01 44.65
C SER A 41 14.13 2.41 45.11
N LEU A 42 14.17 2.63 46.43
CA LEU A 42 13.99 3.94 47.07
C LEU A 42 15.24 4.26 47.88
N ARG A 43 15.98 5.30 47.47
CA ARG A 43 17.11 5.86 48.21
C ARG A 43 16.72 7.21 48.80
N VAL A 44 17.02 7.41 50.08
CA VAL A 44 16.69 8.64 50.81
C VAL A 44 17.93 9.18 51.50
N THR A 45 18.16 10.49 51.37
CA THR A 45 19.18 11.23 52.13
C THR A 45 18.50 12.28 52.99
N PRO A 46 18.81 12.42 54.30
CA PRO A 46 19.90 11.78 55.04
C PRO A 46 19.79 10.26 55.19
N VAL A 47 20.93 9.57 55.20
CA VAL A 47 20.99 8.09 55.29
C VAL A 47 20.43 7.59 56.63
N GLN A 48 20.59 8.35 57.70
CA GLN A 48 19.98 8.05 59.00
C GLN A 48 18.53 8.53 59.04
N HIS A 49 17.61 7.61 58.77
CA HIS A 49 16.17 7.84 58.89
C HIS A 49 15.46 6.53 59.24
N PHE A 50 14.24 6.63 59.72
CA PHE A 50 13.34 5.49 59.86
C PHE A 50 12.33 5.50 58.71
N VAL A 51 12.18 4.37 58.02
CA VAL A 51 11.17 4.17 56.98
C VAL A 51 10.11 3.18 57.43
N ASN A 52 8.84 3.58 57.34
CA ASN A 52 7.70 2.71 57.58
C ASN A 52 6.84 2.65 56.32
N TRP A 53 6.70 1.47 55.73
CA TRP A 53 5.83 1.25 54.58
C TRP A 53 4.40 0.99 55.04
N LEU A 54 3.48 1.74 54.45
CA LEU A 54 2.06 1.73 54.79
C LEU A 54 1.23 1.67 53.50
N GLN A 55 -0.07 1.43 53.68
CA GLN A 55 -1.09 1.61 52.65
C GLN A 55 -2.13 2.61 53.14
N ASP A 56 -2.59 3.49 52.24
CA ASP A 56 -3.70 4.39 52.54
C ASP A 56 -5.06 3.67 52.36
N PRO A 57 -6.20 4.31 52.68
CA PRO A 57 -7.52 3.71 52.48
C PRO A 57 -7.84 3.32 51.03
N HIS A 58 -7.06 3.78 50.06
CA HIS A 58 -7.20 3.48 48.63
C HIS A 58 -6.15 2.46 48.14
N SER A 59 -5.42 1.84 49.07
CA SER A 59 -4.36 0.85 48.83
C SER A 59 -3.13 1.38 48.08
N ASN A 60 -2.92 2.70 48.07
CA ASN A 60 -1.70 3.29 47.53
C ASN A 60 -0.51 2.99 48.46
N HIS A 61 0.65 2.71 47.90
CA HIS A 61 1.88 2.51 48.68
C HIS A 61 2.43 3.85 49.17
N LEU A 62 2.69 3.96 50.47
CA LEU A 62 3.33 5.14 51.06
C LEU A 62 4.48 4.78 51.98
N ALA A 63 5.64 5.39 51.76
CA ALA A 63 6.77 5.35 52.67
C ALA A 63 6.69 6.55 53.61
N ARG A 64 6.50 6.29 54.91
CA ARG A 64 6.56 7.30 55.96
C ARG A 64 7.97 7.37 56.52
N LEU A 65 8.66 8.47 56.23
CA LEU A 65 10.03 8.75 56.62
C LEU A 65 10.04 9.63 57.88
N VAL A 66 10.84 9.25 58.88
CA VAL A 66 11.05 10.02 60.11
C VAL A 66 12.54 10.24 60.30
N PHE A 67 12.94 11.50 60.47
CA PHE A 67 14.34 11.90 60.61
C PHE A 67 14.63 12.24 62.08
N PRO A 68 15.60 11.57 62.72
CA PRO A 68 15.93 11.82 64.13
C PRO A 68 16.77 13.10 64.32
N GLU A 69 17.50 13.52 63.30
CA GLU A 69 18.42 14.66 63.34
C GLU A 69 17.95 15.78 62.40
N LYS A 70 18.32 17.02 62.72
CA LYS A 70 18.11 18.15 61.81
C LYS A 70 18.95 17.97 60.56
N THR A 71 18.42 18.36 59.40
CA THR A 71 19.10 18.27 58.11
C THR A 71 18.98 19.57 57.32
N ASN A 72 19.95 19.84 56.46
CA ASN A 72 19.89 20.91 55.46
C ASN A 72 19.55 20.40 54.06
N MET A 73 19.27 19.10 53.91
CA MET A 73 18.91 18.48 52.64
C MET A 73 17.96 17.30 52.83
N LEU A 74 16.96 17.18 51.95
CA LEU A 74 16.18 15.97 51.74
C LEU A 74 16.30 15.56 50.27
N GLN A 75 16.87 14.39 50.01
CA GLN A 75 16.87 13.79 48.67
C GLN A 75 16.04 12.51 48.69
N VAL A 76 15.11 12.40 47.75
CA VAL A 76 14.37 11.17 47.46
C VAL A 76 14.71 10.78 46.03
N GLU A 77 15.24 9.58 45.88
CA GLU A 77 15.65 9.02 44.59
C GLU A 77 15.00 7.65 44.39
N VAL A 78 14.39 7.45 43.24
CA VAL A 78 13.71 6.21 42.85
C VAL A 78 14.33 5.69 41.55
N ASP A 79 14.72 4.43 41.57
CA ASP A 79 15.04 3.68 40.34
C ASP A 79 13.95 2.64 40.11
N LEU A 80 13.46 2.53 38.88
CA LEU A 80 12.55 1.45 38.49
C LEU A 80 12.89 0.91 37.11
N VAL A 81 12.62 -0.38 36.91
CA VAL A 81 12.68 -1.01 35.58
C VAL A 81 11.27 -1.45 35.20
N ALA A 82 10.74 -0.85 34.14
CA ALA A 82 9.42 -1.15 33.59
C ALA A 82 9.53 -1.94 32.28
N GLU A 83 8.59 -2.84 32.07
CA GLU A 83 8.44 -3.61 30.84
C GLU A 83 7.35 -2.95 29.98
N MET A 84 7.77 -2.30 28.89
CA MET A 84 6.90 -1.56 27.99
C MET A 84 6.26 -2.52 26.99
N THR A 85 5.30 -3.28 27.47
CA THR A 85 4.42 -4.11 26.65
C THR A 85 3.22 -3.27 26.24
N VAL A 86 2.88 -3.25 24.95
CA VAL A 86 1.71 -2.52 24.46
C VAL A 86 0.45 -3.02 25.16
N ILE A 87 -0.36 -2.10 25.65
CA ILE A 87 -1.59 -2.41 26.36
C ILE A 87 -2.76 -1.87 25.54
N ASN A 88 -3.68 -2.76 25.14
CA ASN A 88 -4.94 -2.31 24.56
C ASN A 88 -5.79 -1.60 25.65
N PRO A 89 -6.06 -0.29 25.51
CA PRO A 89 -6.83 0.44 26.51
C PRO A 89 -8.32 0.07 26.50
N PHE A 90 -8.81 -0.61 25.46
CA PHE A 90 -10.20 -1.04 25.28
C PHE A 90 -10.43 -2.53 25.57
N ASP A 91 -9.41 -3.26 26.04
CA ASP A 91 -9.50 -4.69 26.38
C ASP A 91 -10.22 -4.91 27.72
N PHE A 92 -11.54 -4.71 27.71
CA PHE A 92 -12.44 -4.95 28.84
C PHE A 92 -13.88 -5.16 28.38
N PHE A 93 -14.73 -5.68 29.26
CA PHE A 93 -16.17 -5.81 29.03
C PHE A 93 -16.95 -4.94 30.01
N LEU A 94 -18.04 -4.37 29.54
CA LEU A 94 -19.00 -3.64 30.38
C LEU A 94 -20.16 -4.55 30.75
N GLU A 95 -20.70 -4.35 31.96
CA GLU A 95 -21.98 -4.93 32.33
C GLU A 95 -23.11 -4.36 31.43
N PRO A 96 -24.16 -5.14 31.11
CA PRO A 96 -25.20 -4.71 30.17
C PRO A 96 -25.84 -3.36 30.48
N GLN A 97 -26.01 -3.03 31.76
CA GLN A 97 -26.57 -1.75 32.20
C GLN A 97 -25.65 -0.55 32.00
N ALA A 98 -24.35 -0.76 31.78
CA ALA A 98 -23.34 0.29 31.61
C ALA A 98 -22.82 0.41 30.17
N THR A 99 -23.34 -0.41 29.23
CA THR A 99 -22.97 -0.34 27.80
C THR A 99 -23.28 1.03 27.19
N ASN A 100 -24.40 1.64 27.60
CA ASN A 100 -24.81 2.98 27.15
C ASN A 100 -24.85 3.96 28.33
N TYR A 101 -24.42 5.20 28.07
CA TYR A 101 -24.60 6.35 28.95
C TYR A 101 -25.91 7.07 28.58
N PRO A 102 -26.69 7.58 29.55
CA PRO A 102 -26.47 7.54 30.99
C PRO A 102 -26.90 6.23 31.65
N PHE A 103 -26.11 5.76 32.62
CA PHE A 103 -26.45 4.61 33.47
C PHE A 103 -26.40 4.98 34.96
N THR A 104 -26.90 4.07 35.81
CA THR A 104 -26.82 4.24 37.27
C THR A 104 -26.10 3.07 37.92
N TYR A 105 -25.28 3.35 38.94
CA TYR A 105 -24.64 2.31 39.74
C TYR A 105 -25.65 1.60 40.64
N GLU A 106 -25.49 0.29 40.76
CA GLU A 106 -26.19 -0.53 41.75
C GLU A 106 -26.03 0.07 43.17
N PRO A 107 -27.07 0.06 44.04
CA PRO A 107 -27.05 0.82 45.29
C PRO A 107 -25.89 0.51 46.24
N ILE A 108 -25.48 -0.76 46.33
CA ILE A 108 -24.34 -1.20 47.16
C ILE A 108 -23.04 -0.65 46.58
N LEU A 109 -22.82 -0.85 45.29
CA LEU A 109 -21.64 -0.35 44.59
C LEU A 109 -21.55 1.18 44.66
N LYS A 110 -22.69 1.87 44.48
CA LYS A 110 -22.77 3.33 44.60
C LYS A 110 -22.32 3.81 45.98
N LYS A 111 -22.71 3.10 47.04
CA LYS A 111 -22.30 3.39 48.41
C LYS A 111 -20.79 3.24 48.59
N ASP A 112 -20.19 2.21 48.01
CA ASP A 112 -18.74 1.98 48.07
C ASP A 112 -17.96 3.03 47.26
N LEU A 113 -18.57 3.54 46.17
CA LEU A 113 -18.01 4.58 45.31
C LEU A 113 -18.27 6.00 45.79
N GLN A 114 -18.96 6.21 46.92
CA GLN A 114 -19.42 7.53 47.36
C GLN A 114 -18.30 8.60 47.39
N PRO A 115 -17.09 8.34 47.94
CA PRO A 115 -16.01 9.34 47.95
C PRO A 115 -15.56 9.79 46.55
N PHE A 116 -15.81 8.97 45.54
CA PHE A 116 -15.44 9.23 44.14
C PHE A 116 -16.58 9.86 43.33
N LEU A 117 -17.73 10.10 43.97
CA LEU A 117 -18.90 10.81 43.41
C LEU A 117 -19.06 12.21 44.02
N ASP A 118 -18.23 12.58 45.00
CA ASP A 118 -18.34 13.86 45.70
C ASP A 118 -17.96 15.03 44.78
N THR A 119 -18.92 15.92 44.56
CA THR A 119 -18.81 17.08 43.67
C THR A 119 -18.45 18.35 44.42
N ILE A 120 -17.72 19.24 43.75
CA ILE A 120 -17.60 20.64 44.18
C ILE A 120 -18.77 21.46 43.64
N GLU A 121 -19.05 22.60 44.28
CA GLU A 121 -20.00 23.58 43.79
C GLU A 121 -19.51 24.18 42.46
N PRO A 122 -20.31 24.11 41.37
CA PRO A 122 -19.88 24.60 40.07
C PRO A 122 -19.94 26.13 40.00
N GLY A 123 -18.87 26.75 39.50
CA GLY A 123 -18.87 28.15 39.11
C GLY A 123 -19.58 28.38 37.77
N PRO A 124 -19.70 29.64 37.31
CA PRO A 124 -20.42 29.98 36.08
C PRO A 124 -19.91 29.28 34.82
N GLU A 125 -18.59 29.25 34.59
CA GLU A 125 -18.02 28.62 33.39
C GLU A 125 -18.16 27.10 33.43
N PHE A 126 -17.96 26.51 34.62
CA PHE A 126 -18.13 25.07 34.78
C PHE A 126 -19.58 24.63 34.65
N ALA A 127 -20.54 25.41 35.16
CA ALA A 127 -21.96 25.19 34.96
C ALA A 127 -22.35 25.28 33.47
N ALA A 128 -21.84 26.28 32.75
CA ALA A 128 -22.07 26.42 31.31
C ALA A 128 -21.53 25.21 30.52
N LEU A 129 -20.35 24.69 30.89
CA LEU A 129 -19.83 23.45 30.32
C LEU A 129 -20.77 22.27 30.59
N LEU A 130 -21.22 22.09 31.83
CA LEU A 130 -22.12 20.99 32.22
C LEU A 130 -23.48 21.03 31.49
N ASP A 131 -24.00 22.23 31.23
CA ASP A 131 -25.26 22.45 30.50
C ASP A 131 -25.11 22.19 29.00
N SER A 132 -23.89 22.33 28.46
CA SER A 132 -23.59 22.09 27.04
C SER A 132 -23.34 20.63 26.66
N ILE A 133 -23.44 19.70 27.62
CA ILE A 133 -23.19 18.27 27.39
C ILE A 133 -24.51 17.58 27.05
N ASP A 134 -24.56 16.96 25.87
CA ASP A 134 -25.67 16.09 25.49
C ASP A 134 -25.68 14.84 26.36
N ARG A 135 -26.84 14.53 26.94
CA ARG A 135 -27.08 13.38 27.82
C ARG A 135 -28.03 12.36 27.18
N SER A 136 -28.20 12.45 25.86
CA SER A 136 -28.86 11.44 25.05
C SER A 136 -28.13 10.10 25.15
N GLU A 137 -28.85 9.02 24.86
CA GLU A 137 -28.29 7.67 24.96
C GLU A 137 -27.22 7.45 23.88
N ILE A 138 -26.01 7.11 24.31
CA ILE A 138 -24.87 6.78 23.44
C ILE A 138 -24.05 5.68 24.09
N LYS A 139 -23.24 4.94 23.32
CA LYS A 139 -22.29 3.97 23.88
C LYS A 139 -21.37 4.68 24.88
N THR A 140 -21.21 4.10 26.07
CA THR A 140 -20.43 4.70 27.16
C THR A 140 -18.98 4.99 26.74
N ILE A 141 -18.38 4.10 25.94
CA ILE A 141 -17.00 4.29 25.47
C ILE A 141 -16.90 5.53 24.56
N ASP A 142 -17.81 5.67 23.59
CA ASP A 142 -17.85 6.82 22.68
C ASP A 142 -18.08 8.13 23.46
N PHE A 143 -18.91 8.11 24.49
CA PHE A 143 -19.12 9.24 25.39
C PHE A 143 -17.83 9.65 26.10
N LEU A 144 -17.11 8.69 26.69
CA LEU A 144 -15.87 8.93 27.41
C LEU A 144 -14.76 9.47 26.49
N VAL A 145 -14.61 8.90 25.29
CA VAL A 145 -13.67 9.37 24.26
C VAL A 145 -14.01 10.82 23.88
N GLY A 146 -15.28 11.10 23.58
CA GLY A 146 -15.73 12.43 23.20
C GLY A 146 -15.50 13.48 24.29
N MET A 147 -15.76 13.16 25.56
CA MET A 147 -15.51 14.08 26.68
C MET A 147 -14.02 14.35 26.90
N ASN A 148 -13.17 13.32 26.78
CA ASN A 148 -11.74 13.44 26.96
C ASN A 148 -11.11 14.33 25.87
N GLN A 149 -11.45 14.08 24.61
CA GLN A 149 -11.00 14.88 23.47
C GLN A 149 -11.52 16.33 23.54
N ARG A 150 -12.77 16.52 23.96
CA ARG A 150 -13.34 17.85 24.12
C ARG A 150 -12.56 18.69 25.14
N LEU A 151 -12.20 18.13 26.29
CA LEU A 151 -11.38 18.87 27.26
C LEU A 151 -9.96 19.14 26.75
N GLN A 152 -9.35 18.18 26.06
CA GLN A 152 -8.03 18.36 25.44
C GLN A 152 -8.02 19.54 24.45
N GLN A 153 -9.09 19.71 23.67
CA GLN A 153 -9.23 20.82 22.72
C GLN A 153 -9.52 22.16 23.42
N MET A 154 -10.20 22.14 24.57
CA MET A 154 -10.57 23.35 25.31
C MET A 154 -9.44 23.91 26.18
N VAL A 155 -8.55 23.06 26.72
CA VAL A 155 -7.54 23.46 27.69
C VAL A 155 -6.15 23.40 27.08
N ARG A 156 -5.53 24.57 26.84
CA ARG A 156 -4.15 24.64 26.35
C ARG A 156 -3.17 24.20 27.44
N TYR A 157 -2.38 23.17 27.14
CA TYR A 157 -1.38 22.65 28.08
C TYR A 157 -0.26 23.66 28.38
N VAL A 158 0.07 23.82 29.67
CA VAL A 158 1.20 24.63 30.14
C VAL A 158 1.93 23.93 31.31
N ILE A 159 3.25 24.07 31.35
CA ILE A 159 4.06 23.59 32.49
C ILE A 159 3.97 24.62 33.62
N ARG A 160 3.63 24.16 34.82
CA ARG A 160 3.43 25.02 35.98
C ARG A 160 4.29 24.61 37.16
N MET A 161 5.03 25.58 37.69
CA MET A 161 5.85 25.41 38.88
C MET A 161 5.13 25.79 40.18
N GLU A 162 3.96 26.46 40.09
CA GLU A 162 3.22 26.83 41.30
C GLU A 162 2.70 25.59 42.04
N HIS A 163 2.54 25.71 43.35
CA HIS A 163 1.96 24.65 44.16
C HIS A 163 0.43 24.59 44.00
N GLY A 164 -0.15 23.40 44.17
CA GLY A 164 -1.59 23.16 44.14
C GLY A 164 -2.15 22.85 42.76
N VAL A 165 -3.45 22.55 42.72
CA VAL A 165 -4.22 22.24 41.51
C VAL A 165 -5.24 23.37 41.30
N GLN A 166 -5.38 23.86 40.07
CA GLN A 166 -6.44 24.82 39.73
C GLN A 166 -7.81 24.18 39.95
N THR A 167 -8.76 24.99 40.39
CA THR A 167 -10.16 24.56 40.39
C THR A 167 -10.66 24.41 38.94
N PRO A 168 -11.72 23.60 38.70
CA PRO A 168 -12.36 23.51 37.40
C PRO A 168 -12.75 24.87 36.81
N GLU A 169 -13.27 25.76 37.65
CA GLU A 169 -13.64 27.13 37.26
C GLU A 169 -12.41 27.93 36.81
N GLU A 170 -11.32 27.93 37.58
CA GLU A 170 -10.08 28.62 37.20
C GLU A 170 -9.47 28.07 35.91
N THR A 171 -9.49 26.75 35.72
CA THR A 171 -8.95 26.09 34.52
C THR A 171 -9.72 26.54 33.27
N LEU A 172 -11.05 26.62 33.36
CA LEU A 172 -11.90 27.07 32.26
C LEU A 172 -11.76 28.58 31.99
N GLN A 173 -11.70 29.41 33.03
CA GLN A 173 -11.49 30.85 32.89
C GLN A 173 -10.14 31.18 32.22
N LEU A 174 -9.09 30.43 32.55
CA LEU A 174 -7.77 30.62 31.95
C LEU A 174 -7.64 30.00 30.56
N GLY A 175 -8.49 29.03 30.22
CA GLY A 175 -8.37 28.21 29.01
C GLY A 175 -7.03 27.46 28.91
N SER A 176 -6.32 27.29 30.02
CA SER A 176 -5.00 26.66 30.07
C SER A 176 -4.70 26.08 31.45
N GLY A 177 -3.95 24.98 31.47
CA GLY A 177 -3.62 24.24 32.69
C GLY A 177 -2.50 23.22 32.48
N SER A 178 -1.96 22.73 33.59
CA SER A 178 -1.04 21.57 33.62
C SER A 178 -1.82 20.26 33.67
N CYS A 179 -1.13 19.11 33.55
CA CYS A 179 -1.78 17.79 33.52
C CYS A 179 -2.69 17.54 34.75
N ARG A 180 -2.25 17.98 35.93
CA ARG A 180 -3.04 17.92 37.18
C ARG A 180 -4.31 18.78 37.13
N ASP A 181 -4.29 19.91 36.42
CA ASP A 181 -5.45 20.82 36.34
C ASP A 181 -6.51 20.21 35.41
N SER A 182 -6.10 19.74 34.23
CA SER A 182 -6.98 19.04 33.27
C SER A 182 -7.56 17.75 33.84
N ALA A 183 -6.75 16.94 34.54
CA ALA A 183 -7.21 15.73 35.22
C ALA A 183 -8.28 16.06 36.26
N TRP A 184 -8.07 17.08 37.10
CA TRP A 184 -9.04 17.45 38.11
C TRP A 184 -10.36 17.99 37.53
N LEU A 185 -10.27 18.79 36.45
CA LEU A 185 -11.44 19.22 35.69
C LEU A 185 -12.24 18.02 35.16
N LEU A 186 -11.58 17.02 34.56
CA LEU A 186 -12.25 15.83 34.04
C LEU A 186 -12.86 14.96 35.16
N VAL A 187 -12.17 14.80 36.30
CA VAL A 187 -12.72 14.12 37.48
C VAL A 187 -14.03 14.76 37.90
N GLN A 188 -14.05 16.09 38.06
CA GLN A 188 -15.25 16.79 38.50
C GLN A 188 -16.36 16.76 37.45
N LEU A 189 -16.01 16.85 36.17
CA LEU A 189 -16.96 16.70 35.07
C LEU A 189 -17.68 15.36 35.15
N PHE A 190 -16.95 14.26 35.27
CA PHE A 190 -17.54 12.92 35.39
C PHE A 190 -18.41 12.76 36.65
N ARG A 191 -17.98 13.30 37.79
CA ARG A 191 -18.77 13.24 39.03
C ARG A 191 -20.12 13.94 38.90
N HIS A 192 -20.15 15.13 38.28
CA HIS A 192 -21.40 15.85 38.00
C HIS A 192 -22.29 15.14 36.98
N LEU A 193 -21.70 14.31 36.11
CA LEU A 193 -22.40 13.46 35.14
C LEU A 193 -22.85 12.11 35.73
N GLY A 194 -22.62 11.88 37.03
CA GLY A 194 -23.04 10.67 37.74
C GLY A 194 -22.06 9.50 37.65
N LEU A 195 -20.86 9.72 37.13
CA LEU A 195 -19.81 8.71 36.99
C LEU A 195 -18.77 8.88 38.10
N ALA A 196 -18.44 7.78 38.79
CA ALA A 196 -17.44 7.78 39.84
C ALA A 196 -16.04 7.94 39.22
N ALA A 197 -15.32 8.99 39.64
CA ALA A 197 -14.02 9.34 39.09
C ALA A 197 -12.99 9.67 40.18
N ARG A 198 -11.73 9.31 39.93
CA ARG A 198 -10.60 9.55 40.84
C ARG A 198 -9.43 10.20 40.14
N PHE A 199 -8.69 10.99 40.91
CA PHE A 199 -7.45 11.65 40.48
C PHE A 199 -6.29 10.68 40.62
N VAL A 200 -5.46 10.57 39.58
CA VAL A 200 -4.28 9.72 39.57
C VAL A 200 -3.03 10.57 39.42
N SER A 201 -2.05 10.33 40.28
CA SER A 201 -0.69 10.83 40.12
C SER A 201 0.24 9.65 39.85
N GLY A 202 1.07 9.76 38.82
CA GLY A 202 1.98 8.71 38.44
C GLY A 202 3.16 9.14 37.60
N TYR A 203 3.87 8.17 37.03
CA TYR A 203 4.84 8.43 35.97
C TYR A 203 4.16 8.31 34.61
N LEU A 204 4.56 9.19 33.70
CA LEU A 204 4.33 9.00 32.28
C LEU A 204 5.67 8.66 31.63
N ILE A 205 5.70 7.54 30.92
CA ILE A 205 6.81 7.16 30.04
C ILE A 205 6.30 7.25 28.62
N GLN A 206 6.96 8.05 27.80
CA GLN A 206 6.70 8.10 26.36
C GLN A 206 8.00 7.81 25.63
N LEU A 207 7.99 6.69 24.89
CA LEU A 207 9.11 6.31 24.06
C LEU A 207 8.99 6.96 22.69
N LYS A 208 10.14 7.30 22.11
CA LYS A 208 10.23 7.69 20.71
C LYS A 208 9.66 6.57 19.85
N PRO A 209 8.63 6.84 19.01
CA PRO A 209 8.10 5.85 18.10
C PRO A 209 9.18 5.45 17.07
N ASP A 210 9.13 4.21 16.60
CA ASP A 210 10.10 3.73 15.61
C ASP A 210 9.94 4.41 14.25
N ILE A 211 8.69 4.75 13.91
CA ILE A 211 8.29 5.34 12.65
C ILE A 211 7.51 6.62 12.96
N GLU A 212 7.81 7.69 12.24
CA GLU A 212 7.07 8.95 12.36
C GLU A 212 5.66 8.79 11.81
N SER A 213 4.67 9.34 12.53
CA SER A 213 3.28 9.32 12.06
C SER A 213 3.15 10.09 10.74
N LEU A 214 2.33 9.58 9.82
CA LEU A 214 1.97 10.30 8.59
C LEU A 214 1.04 11.49 8.91
N ASP A 215 0.10 11.28 9.83
CA ASP A 215 -0.83 12.30 10.30
C ASP A 215 -0.75 12.50 11.81
N GLY A 216 -0.98 13.74 12.25
CA GLY A 216 -1.05 14.09 13.67
C GLY A 216 0.32 14.46 14.28
N PRO A 217 0.35 14.78 15.58
CA PRO A 217 1.60 15.10 16.24
C PRO A 217 2.50 13.87 16.19
N SER A 218 3.70 14.04 15.61
CA SER A 218 4.81 13.12 15.81
C SER A 218 4.89 12.88 17.31
N GLY A 219 4.94 11.60 17.73
CA GLY A 219 5.05 11.26 19.15
C GLY A 219 6.29 11.89 19.80
N ALA A 220 6.67 11.40 20.97
CA ALA A 220 7.87 11.91 21.64
C ALA A 220 9.09 11.93 20.69
N ALA A 221 9.75 13.08 20.52
CA ALA A 221 10.93 13.19 19.65
C ALA A 221 12.13 12.41 20.20
N GLU A 222 12.17 12.24 21.51
CA GLU A 222 13.15 11.47 22.28
C GLU A 222 12.41 10.70 23.37
N ASP A 223 13.01 9.64 23.90
CA ASP A 223 12.45 8.96 25.06
C ASP A 223 12.42 9.94 26.24
N PHE A 224 11.22 10.13 26.81
CA PHE A 224 11.08 11.01 27.95
C PHE A 224 10.20 10.41 29.04
N THR A 225 10.39 10.94 30.24
CA THR A 225 9.56 10.61 31.38
C THR A 225 9.39 11.81 32.28
N ASP A 226 8.21 11.94 32.87
CA ASP A 226 7.90 12.96 33.87
C ASP A 226 6.88 12.42 34.88
N LEU A 227 6.73 13.14 35.98
CA LEU A 227 5.54 13.02 36.82
C LEU A 227 4.33 13.56 36.07
N HIS A 228 3.26 12.78 36.09
CA HIS A 228 2.05 13.09 35.36
C HIS A 228 0.81 12.84 36.20
N ALA A 229 -0.31 13.41 35.75
CA ALA A 229 -1.60 13.21 36.37
C ALA A 229 -2.69 13.00 35.31
N TRP A 230 -3.62 12.11 35.61
CA TRP A 230 -4.74 11.76 34.74
C TRP A 230 -5.97 11.37 35.57
N THR A 231 -7.07 11.07 34.88
CA THR A 231 -8.35 10.72 35.49
C THR A 231 -8.62 9.24 35.33
N GLU A 232 -9.14 8.59 36.36
CA GLU A 232 -9.72 7.25 36.22
C GLU A 232 -11.21 7.28 36.52
N VAL A 233 -12.01 6.63 35.67
CA VAL A 233 -13.46 6.47 35.82
C VAL A 233 -13.81 5.02 36.11
N PHE A 234 -14.74 4.77 37.05
CA PHE A 234 -15.17 3.43 37.39
C PHE A 234 -16.35 3.00 36.52
N LEU A 235 -16.19 1.91 35.77
CA LEU A 235 -17.22 1.33 34.92
C LEU A 235 -17.58 -0.09 35.40
N PRO A 236 -18.87 -0.40 35.61
CA PRO A 236 -19.30 -1.76 35.94
C PRO A 236 -18.84 -2.76 34.88
N GLY A 237 -18.18 -3.84 35.30
CA GLY A 237 -17.59 -4.86 34.42
C GLY A 237 -16.11 -4.62 34.11
N ALA A 238 -15.71 -3.36 33.87
CA ALA A 238 -14.34 -3.01 33.48
C ALA A 238 -13.45 -2.54 34.65
N GLY A 239 -14.05 -1.99 35.71
CA GLY A 239 -13.32 -1.42 36.85
C GLY A 239 -12.85 0.01 36.57
N TRP A 240 -11.68 0.39 37.10
CA TRP A 240 -11.10 1.72 36.92
C TRP A 240 -10.37 1.81 35.58
N ILE A 241 -10.82 2.72 34.71
CA ILE A 241 -10.26 2.96 33.38
C ILE A 241 -9.67 4.36 33.32
N GLY A 242 -8.43 4.48 32.84
CA GLY A 242 -7.68 5.74 32.80
C GLY A 242 -7.90 6.54 31.51
N LEU A 243 -8.06 7.85 31.67
CA LEU A 243 -8.21 8.85 30.61
C LEU A 243 -7.28 10.03 30.89
N ASP A 244 -6.50 10.40 29.89
CA ASP A 244 -5.58 11.53 29.95
C ASP A 244 -6.14 12.71 29.16
N PRO A 245 -6.72 13.73 29.83
CA PRO A 245 -7.27 14.91 29.16
C PRO A 245 -6.20 15.84 28.58
N THR A 246 -4.92 15.57 28.83
CA THR A 246 -3.81 16.32 28.22
C THR A 246 -3.58 15.86 26.78
N SER A 247 -3.66 14.54 26.54
CA SER A 247 -3.47 13.93 25.22
C SER A 247 -4.79 13.68 24.48
N GLY A 248 -5.92 13.62 25.20
CA GLY A 248 -7.21 13.24 24.65
C GLY A 248 -7.34 11.73 24.43
N LEU A 249 -6.38 10.94 24.94
CA LEU A 249 -6.30 9.49 24.77
C LEU A 249 -6.59 8.76 26.10
N PHE A 250 -6.88 7.46 25.99
CA PHE A 250 -6.94 6.58 27.15
C PHE A 250 -5.52 6.30 27.67
N ALA A 251 -5.40 6.02 28.97
CA ALA A 251 -4.12 5.69 29.59
C ALA A 251 -3.60 4.33 29.07
N GLY A 252 -2.37 4.33 28.56
CA GLY A 252 -1.68 3.16 27.99
C GLY A 252 -0.59 2.61 28.90
N GLU A 253 0.34 1.84 28.33
CA GLU A 253 1.47 1.23 29.06
C GLU A 253 2.46 2.24 29.65
N GLY A 254 2.50 3.46 29.09
CA GLY A 254 3.28 4.58 29.59
C GLY A 254 2.78 5.16 30.91
N HIS A 255 1.51 4.95 31.26
CA HIS A 255 0.87 5.52 32.45
C HIS A 255 1.04 4.58 33.65
N ILE A 256 2.02 4.86 34.49
CA ILE A 256 2.35 4.06 35.68
C ILE A 256 1.74 4.73 36.92
N PRO A 257 0.55 4.29 37.42
CA PRO A 257 -0.08 4.91 38.58
C PRO A 257 0.78 4.72 39.82
N LEU A 258 0.97 5.78 40.60
CA LEU A 258 1.66 5.73 41.90
C LEU A 258 0.66 5.93 43.05
N ALA A 259 -0.23 6.92 42.94
CA ALA A 259 -1.29 7.19 43.90
C ALA A 259 -2.61 7.57 43.21
N CYS A 260 -3.68 6.86 43.53
CA CYS A 260 -5.03 7.13 43.03
C CYS A 260 -5.94 7.52 44.20
N THR A 261 -6.50 8.72 44.18
CA THR A 261 -7.26 9.28 45.31
C THR A 261 -8.50 10.04 44.83
N PRO A 262 -9.54 10.16 45.67
CA PRO A 262 -10.69 11.03 45.34
C PRO A 262 -10.30 12.51 45.35
N GLU A 263 -9.31 12.90 46.16
CA GLU A 263 -8.87 14.30 46.30
C GLU A 263 -7.40 14.47 45.87
N PRO A 264 -7.06 15.47 45.03
CA PRO A 264 -5.70 15.65 44.50
C PRO A 264 -4.64 15.88 45.57
N LEU A 265 -4.99 16.56 46.67
CA LEU A 265 -4.07 16.82 47.80
C LEU A 265 -3.53 15.53 48.42
N ASN A 266 -4.29 14.44 48.37
CA ASN A 266 -3.87 13.15 48.90
C ASN A 266 -2.95 12.37 47.95
N ALA A 267 -2.85 12.78 46.68
CA ALA A 267 -1.99 12.17 45.67
C ALA A 267 -0.61 12.85 45.55
N ALA A 268 -0.31 13.85 46.38
CA ALA A 268 0.98 14.55 46.34
C ALA A 268 2.17 13.55 46.45
N PRO A 269 3.15 13.59 45.52
CA PRO A 269 4.26 12.62 45.48
C PRO A 269 5.10 12.60 46.76
N ILE A 270 5.37 13.78 47.32
CA ILE A 270 6.04 13.97 48.60
C ILE A 270 5.21 14.97 49.42
N ALA A 271 4.83 14.60 50.64
CA ALA A 271 4.04 15.45 51.52
C ALA A 271 4.57 15.39 52.96
N GLY A 272 4.64 16.53 53.64
CA GLY A 272 5.06 16.62 55.03
C GLY A 272 5.28 18.06 55.44
N THR A 273 5.48 18.28 56.74
CA THR A 273 5.77 19.62 57.28
C THR A 273 7.25 19.76 57.58
N VAL A 274 7.77 20.97 57.36
CA VAL A 274 9.15 21.36 57.64
C VAL A 274 9.15 22.60 58.52
N GLU A 275 10.14 22.74 59.40
CA GLU A 275 10.40 23.98 60.13
C GLU A 275 10.50 25.15 59.13
N LYS A 276 9.95 26.32 59.46
CA LYS A 276 9.94 27.47 58.54
C LYS A 276 11.36 27.76 58.04
N CYS A 277 11.60 27.68 56.73
CA CYS A 277 12.90 27.88 56.11
C CYS A 277 12.76 28.32 54.64
N GLU A 278 13.87 28.72 54.02
CA GLU A 278 13.93 28.88 52.57
C GLU A 278 14.35 27.55 51.94
N VAL A 279 13.73 27.17 50.83
CA VAL A 279 13.98 25.90 50.15
C VAL A 279 14.33 26.14 48.69
N THR A 280 15.44 25.54 48.26
CA THR A 280 15.77 25.40 46.84
C THR A 280 15.42 23.98 46.42
N PHE A 281 14.54 23.84 45.43
CA PHE A 281 14.07 22.56 44.94
C PHE A 281 14.73 22.22 43.59
N HIS A 282 15.30 21.02 43.49
CA HIS A 282 15.79 20.46 42.23
C HIS A 282 15.05 19.16 41.94
N HIS A 283 14.62 19.02 40.69
CA HIS A 283 13.96 17.83 40.19
C HIS A 283 14.66 17.39 38.90
N GLU A 284 14.91 16.09 38.80
CA GLU A 284 15.56 15.47 37.65
C GLU A 284 14.90 14.11 37.43
N MET A 285 14.58 13.82 36.17
CA MET A 285 14.12 12.50 35.75
C MET A 285 14.85 12.11 34.47
N SER A 286 15.17 10.83 34.34
CA SER A 286 15.78 10.28 33.14
C SER A 286 15.25 8.89 32.85
N ILE A 287 15.27 8.52 31.57
CA ILE A 287 14.88 7.21 31.09
C ILE A 287 15.94 6.68 30.12
N SER A 288 16.12 5.35 30.12
CA SER A 288 16.99 4.67 29.16
C SER A 288 16.40 3.31 28.78
N ARG A 289 16.51 2.94 27.50
CA ARG A 289 16.19 1.58 27.02
C ARG A 289 17.34 0.66 27.41
N VAL A 290 17.07 -0.32 28.28
CA VAL A 290 18.09 -1.28 28.76
C VAL A 290 18.05 -2.60 28.01
N HIS A 291 16.95 -2.89 27.32
CA HIS A 291 16.79 -4.06 26.47
C HIS A 291 15.70 -3.83 25.44
N GLU A 292 15.95 -4.29 24.21
CA GLU A 292 15.05 -4.10 23.08
C GLU A 292 15.14 -5.35 22.18
N ASP A 293 14.03 -6.09 22.07
CA ASP A 293 13.95 -7.14 21.06
C ASP A 293 13.72 -6.53 19.66
N PRO A 294 14.18 -7.18 18.59
CA PRO A 294 13.82 -6.84 17.22
C PRO A 294 12.30 -6.72 17.02
N ARG A 295 11.87 -5.74 16.25
CA ARG A 295 10.47 -5.50 15.88
C ARG A 295 10.33 -5.35 14.38
N ILE A 296 9.14 -5.55 13.83
CA ILE A 296 8.90 -5.37 12.39
C ILE A 296 9.19 -3.93 11.94
N THR A 297 8.83 -2.95 12.77
CA THR A 297 9.11 -1.52 12.58
C THR A 297 10.59 -1.14 12.71
N LYS A 298 11.39 -1.94 13.41
CA LYS A 298 12.83 -1.71 13.63
C LYS A 298 13.57 -3.06 13.84
N PRO A 299 13.78 -3.83 12.78
CA PRO A 299 14.24 -5.22 12.89
C PRO A 299 15.73 -5.34 13.18
N TYR A 300 16.51 -4.35 12.75
CA TYR A 300 17.97 -4.32 12.90
C TYR A 300 18.41 -3.04 13.60
N THR A 301 19.45 -3.15 14.41
CA THR A 301 20.21 -1.98 14.88
C THR A 301 21.07 -1.44 13.74
N ASP A 302 21.44 -0.16 13.80
CA ASP A 302 22.27 0.49 12.77
C ASP A 302 23.57 -0.31 12.50
N GLU A 303 24.24 -0.79 13.54
CA GLU A 303 25.45 -1.63 13.41
C GLU A 303 25.20 -2.95 12.65
N VAL A 304 24.03 -3.57 12.85
CA VAL A 304 23.69 -4.82 12.16
C VAL A 304 23.34 -4.52 10.70
N TRP A 305 22.63 -3.42 10.45
CA TRP A 305 22.31 -2.99 9.09
C TRP A 305 23.57 -2.65 8.28
N GLU A 306 24.52 -1.90 8.84
CA GLU A 306 25.81 -1.59 8.22
C GLU A 306 26.59 -2.87 7.84
N ARG A 307 26.50 -3.90 8.68
CA ARG A 307 27.13 -5.20 8.39
C ARG A 307 26.45 -5.93 7.24
N ILE A 308 25.12 -5.94 7.19
CA ILE A 308 24.35 -6.54 6.08
C ILE A 308 24.70 -5.82 4.78
N ASP A 309 24.68 -4.48 4.80
CA ASP A 309 25.00 -3.65 3.64
C ASP A 309 26.43 -3.90 3.14
N SER A 310 27.40 -4.00 4.05
CA SER A 310 28.78 -4.35 3.70
C SER A 310 28.92 -5.72 3.04
N VAL A 311 28.14 -6.72 3.49
CA VAL A 311 28.16 -8.07 2.90
C VAL A 311 27.56 -8.05 1.49
N GLY A 312 26.48 -7.29 1.26
CA GLY A 312 25.89 -7.11 -0.06
C GLY A 312 26.91 -6.65 -1.11
N HIS A 313 27.66 -5.59 -0.79
CA HIS A 313 28.74 -5.08 -1.65
C HIS A 313 29.90 -6.09 -1.85
N GLN A 314 30.14 -6.98 -0.90
CA GLN A 314 31.15 -8.04 -1.05
C GLN A 314 30.65 -9.14 -2.00
N VAL A 315 29.36 -9.48 -1.94
CA VAL A 315 28.73 -10.45 -2.83
C VAL A 315 28.74 -9.94 -4.27
N ASP A 316 28.40 -8.67 -4.51
CA ASP A 316 28.46 -8.07 -5.85
C ASP A 316 29.84 -8.19 -6.48
N LYS A 317 30.89 -7.84 -5.72
CA LYS A 317 32.29 -7.99 -6.19
C LYS A 317 32.63 -9.44 -6.57
N ALA A 318 32.08 -10.40 -5.84
CA ALA A 318 32.28 -11.82 -6.14
C ALA A 318 31.49 -12.27 -7.38
N LEU A 319 30.26 -11.77 -7.57
CA LEU A 319 29.45 -12.03 -8.76
C LEU A 319 30.10 -11.44 -10.02
N GLU A 320 30.59 -10.20 -9.95
CA GLU A 320 31.34 -9.55 -11.03
C GLU A 320 32.62 -10.33 -11.38
N ALA A 321 33.42 -10.68 -10.37
CA ALA A 321 34.64 -11.47 -10.58
C ALA A 321 34.36 -12.87 -11.16
N GLY A 322 33.15 -13.40 -10.91
CA GLY A 322 32.68 -14.69 -11.42
C GLY A 322 31.94 -14.64 -12.76
N ASP A 323 31.79 -13.47 -13.39
CA ASP A 323 30.94 -13.25 -14.59
C ASP A 323 29.49 -13.73 -14.40
N VAL A 324 28.93 -13.49 -13.22
CA VAL A 324 27.54 -13.84 -12.87
C VAL A 324 26.67 -12.60 -12.97
N ARG A 325 25.94 -12.46 -14.09
CA ARG A 325 25.01 -11.34 -14.37
C ARG A 325 23.65 -11.59 -13.73
N LEU A 326 23.63 -11.67 -12.40
CA LEU A 326 22.41 -11.90 -11.62
C LEU A 326 21.63 -10.59 -11.44
N THR A 327 20.33 -10.63 -11.66
CA THR A 327 19.41 -9.57 -11.21
C THR A 327 18.56 -10.05 -10.06
N MET A 328 18.13 -9.10 -9.22
CA MET A 328 17.25 -9.35 -8.09
C MET A 328 16.02 -8.45 -8.16
N GLY A 329 14.84 -8.99 -7.87
CA GLY A 329 13.59 -8.26 -7.76
C GLY A 329 12.75 -8.81 -6.61
N GLY A 330 11.52 -8.31 -6.50
CA GLY A 330 10.59 -8.71 -5.45
C GLY A 330 9.14 -8.32 -5.78
N GLU A 331 8.23 -8.76 -4.93
CA GLU A 331 6.79 -8.58 -5.10
C GLU A 331 6.13 -8.03 -3.81
N PRO A 332 6.69 -7.00 -3.13
CA PRO A 332 6.22 -6.60 -1.82
C PRO A 332 4.70 -6.31 -1.81
N THR A 333 4.05 -6.76 -0.74
CA THR A 333 2.60 -6.64 -0.56
C THR A 333 2.24 -5.67 0.54
N PHE A 334 1.22 -4.85 0.29
CA PHE A 334 0.79 -3.78 1.18
C PHE A 334 -0.71 -3.81 1.45
N VAL A 335 -1.09 -3.25 2.60
CA VAL A 335 -2.49 -3.07 3.04
C VAL A 335 -2.75 -1.62 3.42
N SER A 336 -3.99 -1.18 3.43
CA SER A 336 -4.33 0.14 3.96
C SER A 336 -3.94 0.27 5.44
N ILE A 337 -3.31 1.39 5.79
CA ILE A 337 -3.04 1.73 7.21
C ILE A 337 -4.30 2.22 7.93
N ASP A 338 -5.28 2.73 7.20
CA ASP A 338 -6.49 3.35 7.76
C ASP A 338 -7.58 2.33 8.07
N ASP A 339 -7.59 1.24 7.31
CA ASP A 339 -8.58 0.19 7.40
C ASP A 339 -7.91 -1.14 7.08
N MET A 340 -7.40 -1.81 8.10
CA MET A 340 -6.83 -3.16 7.97
C MET A 340 -7.91 -4.26 8.08
N ASP A 341 -9.14 -3.89 8.46
CA ASP A 341 -10.13 -4.83 8.97
C ASP A 341 -11.22 -5.19 7.96
N SER A 342 -11.45 -4.36 6.95
CA SER A 342 -12.46 -4.60 5.93
C SER A 342 -12.14 -5.79 5.02
N ASP A 343 -13.18 -6.28 4.36
CA ASP A 343 -13.08 -7.46 3.49
C ASP A 343 -12.08 -7.25 2.35
N GLU A 344 -11.92 -6.03 1.82
CA GLU A 344 -10.92 -5.73 0.79
C GLU A 344 -9.48 -5.99 1.25
N TRP A 345 -9.17 -5.78 2.54
CA TRP A 345 -7.81 -5.97 3.08
C TRP A 345 -7.62 -7.30 3.82
N LYS A 346 -8.68 -8.11 3.94
CA LYS A 346 -8.61 -9.46 4.52
C LYS A 346 -8.77 -10.59 3.50
N THR A 347 -9.70 -10.46 2.56
CA THR A 347 -10.11 -11.60 1.72
C THR A 347 -10.37 -11.25 0.26
N ALA A 348 -10.98 -10.11 -0.03
CA ALA A 348 -11.35 -9.75 -1.39
C ALA A 348 -10.12 -9.28 -2.18
N ALA A 349 -10.09 -9.63 -3.47
CA ALA A 349 -9.02 -9.22 -4.36
C ALA A 349 -9.13 -7.73 -4.69
N VAL A 350 -10.31 -7.30 -5.14
CA VAL A 350 -10.62 -5.90 -5.43
C VAL A 350 -11.47 -5.29 -4.33
N GLY A 351 -11.46 -3.96 -4.25
CA GLY A 351 -12.24 -3.21 -3.28
C GLY A 351 -12.35 -1.74 -3.68
N PRO A 352 -13.25 -0.98 -3.04
CA PRO A 352 -13.52 0.40 -3.40
C PRO A 352 -12.31 1.32 -3.23
N THR A 353 -11.41 1.07 -2.26
CA THR A 353 -10.29 1.97 -1.98
C THR A 353 -8.98 1.54 -2.63
N LYS A 354 -8.81 0.23 -2.88
CA LYS A 354 -7.54 -0.34 -3.40
C LYS A 354 -7.04 0.35 -4.67
N ARG A 355 -7.94 0.64 -5.62
CA ARG A 355 -7.56 1.22 -6.91
C ARG A 355 -6.99 2.63 -6.75
N GLY A 356 -7.60 3.46 -5.89
CA GLY A 356 -7.13 4.82 -5.61
C GLY A 356 -5.78 4.80 -4.89
N LEU A 357 -5.63 3.97 -3.85
CA LEU A 357 -4.37 3.83 -3.11
C LEU A 357 -3.23 3.30 -4.00
N ALA A 358 -3.52 2.31 -4.86
CA ALA A 358 -2.54 1.83 -5.85
C ALA A 358 -2.20 2.88 -6.91
N GLY A 359 -3.16 3.72 -7.30
CA GLY A 359 -2.97 4.86 -8.20
C GLY A 359 -1.99 5.89 -7.62
N ASN A 360 -2.18 6.25 -6.35
CA ASN A 360 -1.26 7.15 -5.65
C ASN A 360 0.14 6.55 -5.55
N LEU A 361 0.22 5.26 -5.18
CA LEU A 361 1.48 4.55 -5.07
C LEU A 361 2.23 4.49 -6.40
N ILE A 362 1.57 4.07 -7.48
CA ILE A 362 2.24 3.93 -8.78
C ILE A 362 2.72 5.27 -9.33
N GLU A 363 2.04 6.37 -9.01
CA GLU A 363 2.46 7.72 -9.40
C GLU A 363 3.70 8.18 -8.62
N LEU A 364 3.76 7.95 -7.30
CA LEU A 364 4.99 8.22 -6.52
C LEU A 364 6.17 7.37 -7.02
N LEU A 365 5.93 6.09 -7.29
CA LEU A 365 6.95 5.18 -7.84
C LEU A 365 7.42 5.63 -9.23
N ARG A 366 6.50 6.13 -10.08
CA ARG A 366 6.85 6.73 -11.38
C ARG A 366 7.77 7.92 -11.16
N GLN A 367 7.41 8.87 -10.29
CA GLN A 367 8.24 10.04 -10.03
C GLN A 367 9.64 9.69 -9.53
N ARG A 368 9.76 8.63 -8.72
CA ARG A 368 11.03 8.15 -8.15
C ARG A 368 11.90 7.43 -9.18
N PHE A 369 11.38 6.39 -9.83
CA PHE A 369 12.17 5.47 -10.66
C PHE A 369 12.09 5.76 -12.15
N ALA A 370 11.01 6.40 -12.59
CA ALA A 370 10.63 6.52 -13.99
C ALA A 370 10.05 7.91 -14.31
N PRO A 371 10.79 9.02 -14.07
CA PRO A 371 10.24 10.37 -14.22
C PRO A 371 9.76 10.67 -15.65
N GLN A 372 10.34 10.00 -16.65
CA GLN A 372 9.93 10.05 -18.06
C GLN A 372 9.10 8.84 -18.51
N GLY A 373 8.66 8.03 -17.54
CA GLY A 373 7.80 6.88 -17.77
C GLY A 373 6.34 7.27 -17.92
N MET A 374 5.56 6.31 -18.39
CA MET A 374 4.12 6.41 -18.63
C MET A 374 3.39 5.34 -17.82
N ILE A 375 2.22 5.68 -17.26
CA ILE A 375 1.33 4.72 -16.61
C ILE A 375 0.34 4.18 -17.64
N HIS A 376 0.26 2.86 -17.72
CA HIS A 376 -0.68 2.11 -18.53
C HIS A 376 -1.69 1.39 -17.63
N TYR A 377 -2.97 1.51 -17.97
CA TYR A 377 -4.08 0.93 -17.22
C TYR A 377 -4.50 -0.39 -17.87
N GLY A 378 -4.07 -1.51 -17.31
CA GLY A 378 -4.32 -2.85 -17.87
C GLY A 378 -5.33 -3.67 -17.09
N GLN A 379 -5.62 -4.85 -17.64
CA GLN A 379 -6.25 -5.94 -16.89
C GLN A 379 -5.18 -6.84 -16.25
N GLY A 380 -5.41 -7.21 -15.01
CA GLY A 380 -4.63 -8.18 -14.26
C GLY A 380 -5.14 -9.61 -14.45
N LYS A 381 -4.74 -10.51 -13.55
CA LYS A 381 -5.16 -11.92 -13.57
C LYS A 381 -6.68 -12.03 -13.40
N TRP A 382 -7.28 -13.01 -14.06
CA TRP A 382 -8.70 -13.36 -13.92
C TRP A 382 -8.81 -14.81 -13.45
N TYR A 383 -9.38 -15.02 -12.27
CA TYR A 383 -9.51 -16.35 -11.68
C TYR A 383 -10.93 -16.93 -11.86
N PRO A 384 -11.07 -18.26 -11.99
CA PRO A 384 -12.38 -18.90 -12.09
C PRO A 384 -13.29 -18.54 -10.91
N GLY A 385 -14.48 -18.03 -11.20
CA GLY A 385 -15.47 -17.61 -10.20
C GLY A 385 -15.52 -16.10 -9.92
N GLU A 386 -14.57 -15.32 -10.44
CA GLU A 386 -14.63 -13.84 -10.41
C GLU A 386 -15.45 -13.32 -11.61
N SER A 387 -16.34 -12.34 -11.37
CA SER A 387 -17.19 -11.75 -12.42
C SER A 387 -16.40 -10.97 -13.47
N LEU A 388 -15.34 -10.27 -13.03
CA LEU A 388 -14.53 -9.40 -13.86
C LEU A 388 -13.04 -9.67 -13.64
N PRO A 389 -12.19 -9.45 -14.66
CA PRO A 389 -10.75 -9.47 -14.47
C PRO A 389 -10.34 -8.35 -13.52
N ARG A 390 -9.29 -8.61 -12.75
CA ARG A 390 -8.69 -7.61 -11.86
C ARG A 390 -8.07 -6.47 -12.67
N TRP A 391 -7.81 -5.32 -12.07
CA TRP A 391 -7.06 -4.23 -12.72
C TRP A 391 -5.55 -4.40 -12.53
N ALA A 392 -4.74 -3.77 -13.37
CA ALA A 392 -3.28 -3.73 -13.23
C ALA A 392 -2.75 -2.37 -13.65
N LEU A 393 -2.03 -1.69 -12.77
CA LEU A 393 -1.39 -0.41 -13.08
C LEU A 393 0.07 -0.66 -13.40
N THR A 394 0.51 -0.33 -14.62
CA THR A 394 1.88 -0.60 -15.08
C THR A 394 2.56 0.73 -15.41
N CYS A 395 3.59 1.11 -14.67
CA CYS A 395 4.48 2.20 -15.06
C CYS A 395 5.64 1.63 -15.88
N MET A 396 5.88 2.18 -17.08
CA MET A 396 6.92 1.72 -18.01
C MET A 396 7.90 2.86 -18.34
N TRP A 397 9.18 2.54 -18.53
CA TRP A 397 10.21 3.50 -18.98
C TRP A 397 11.31 2.80 -19.78
N ARG A 398 12.00 3.57 -20.63
CA ARG A 398 13.11 3.05 -21.43
C ARG A 398 14.41 3.03 -20.63
N THR A 399 15.20 2.00 -20.84
CA THR A 399 16.51 1.82 -20.19
C THR A 399 17.59 2.77 -20.70
N ASP A 400 17.40 3.37 -21.87
CA ASP A 400 18.30 4.38 -22.45
C ASP A 400 18.03 5.80 -21.94
N GLY A 401 17.03 5.98 -21.06
CA GLY A 401 16.68 7.27 -20.49
C GLY A 401 15.96 8.22 -21.44
N GLN A 402 15.52 7.75 -22.61
CA GLN A 402 14.61 8.50 -23.49
C GLN A 402 13.16 8.40 -22.96
N PRO A 403 12.33 9.42 -23.18
CA PRO A 403 10.94 9.37 -22.77
C PRO A 403 10.15 8.34 -23.61
N ILE A 404 9.18 7.70 -22.97
CA ILE A 404 8.10 6.99 -23.69
C ILE A 404 7.00 7.98 -24.07
N TRP A 405 6.74 8.91 -23.15
CA TRP A 405 5.75 9.97 -23.26
C TRP A 405 6.37 11.23 -22.64
N ASN A 406 6.34 12.35 -23.36
CA ASN A 406 7.08 13.55 -22.96
C ASN A 406 6.23 14.56 -22.19
N ASP A 407 4.98 14.80 -22.59
CA ASP A 407 4.05 15.75 -21.94
C ASP A 407 3.00 15.02 -21.10
N HIS A 408 3.28 14.86 -19.82
CA HIS A 408 2.39 14.19 -18.86
C HIS A 408 1.04 14.89 -18.67
N MET A 409 0.89 16.17 -19.05
CA MET A 409 -0.42 16.87 -18.98
C MET A 409 -1.43 16.30 -19.99
N LEU A 410 -0.96 15.58 -21.01
CA LEU A 410 -1.78 14.90 -22.00
C LEU A 410 -2.22 13.50 -21.56
N LEU A 411 -1.75 13.02 -20.40
CA LEU A 411 -2.27 11.81 -19.77
C LEU A 411 -3.38 12.22 -18.79
N ALA A 412 -4.59 11.74 -19.03
CA ALA A 412 -5.75 12.10 -18.23
C ALA A 412 -5.70 11.47 -16.83
N ALA A 413 -6.11 12.23 -15.82
CA ALA A 413 -6.34 11.73 -14.48
C ALA A 413 -7.63 10.88 -14.45
N PRO A 414 -7.61 9.62 -13.96
CA PRO A 414 -8.78 8.73 -14.03
C PRO A 414 -10.01 9.18 -13.23
N GLU A 415 -9.83 10.06 -12.24
CA GLU A 415 -10.90 10.56 -11.38
C GLU A 415 -11.44 11.92 -11.85
N GLU A 416 -10.80 12.55 -12.84
CA GLU A 416 -11.28 13.80 -13.43
C GLU A 416 -12.26 13.54 -14.58
N ASN A 417 -13.12 14.51 -14.86
CA ASN A 417 -14.03 14.48 -15.98
C ASN A 417 -13.66 15.62 -16.94
N TYR A 418 -13.28 15.28 -18.17
CA TYR A 418 -12.87 16.22 -19.22
C TYR A 418 -14.00 16.47 -20.25
N ASP A 419 -15.21 16.03 -19.95
CA ASP A 419 -16.39 16.09 -20.81
C ASP A 419 -16.17 15.48 -22.21
N HIS A 420 -15.32 14.44 -22.30
CA HIS A 420 -15.06 13.73 -23.56
C HIS A 420 -16.18 12.74 -23.89
N ASP A 421 -16.73 12.83 -25.10
CA ASP A 421 -17.75 11.95 -25.64
C ASP A 421 -17.29 11.24 -26.92
N VAL A 422 -18.23 10.59 -27.62
CA VAL A 422 -17.94 9.78 -28.80
C VAL A 422 -17.49 10.62 -30.00
N GLU A 423 -17.92 11.89 -30.07
CA GLU A 423 -17.46 12.82 -31.10
C GLU A 423 -15.97 13.11 -30.93
N GLN A 424 -15.48 13.33 -29.70
CA GLN A 424 -14.04 13.48 -29.44
C GLN A 424 -13.29 12.18 -29.73
N ALA A 425 -13.84 11.01 -29.39
CA ALA A 425 -13.23 9.73 -29.72
C ALA A 425 -13.06 9.54 -31.24
N GLN A 426 -14.09 9.87 -32.03
CA GLN A 426 -14.06 9.79 -33.48
C GLN A 426 -13.08 10.81 -34.10
N LEU A 427 -13.04 12.03 -33.55
CA LEU A 427 -12.10 13.07 -33.96
C LEU A 427 -10.65 12.62 -33.71
N PHE A 428 -10.38 12.06 -32.53
CA PHE A 428 -9.06 11.53 -32.18
C PHE A 428 -8.65 10.40 -33.12
N ALA A 429 -9.52 9.40 -33.31
CA ALA A 429 -9.26 8.24 -34.16
C ALA A 429 -8.97 8.63 -35.62
N THR A 430 -9.77 9.53 -36.18
CA THR A 430 -9.60 9.99 -37.58
C THR A 430 -8.36 10.86 -37.77
N THR A 431 -7.99 11.66 -36.77
CA THR A 431 -6.74 12.45 -36.79
C THR A 431 -5.53 11.53 -36.70
N LEU A 432 -5.54 10.56 -35.78
CA LEU A 432 -4.47 9.58 -35.64
C LEU A 432 -4.31 8.73 -36.92
N ALA A 433 -5.41 8.28 -37.53
CA ALA A 433 -5.38 7.52 -38.78
C ALA A 433 -4.63 8.28 -39.90
N LYS A 434 -4.89 9.60 -40.01
CA LYS A 434 -4.20 10.46 -40.98
C LYS A 434 -2.69 10.57 -40.68
N ARG A 435 -2.30 10.67 -39.41
CA ARG A 435 -0.88 10.73 -39.02
C ARG A 435 -0.14 9.43 -39.35
N LEU A 436 -0.76 8.29 -39.04
CA LEU A 436 -0.23 6.95 -39.37
C LEU A 436 -0.20 6.66 -40.88
N GLY A 437 -0.74 7.57 -41.72
CA GLY A 437 -0.78 7.41 -43.17
C GLY A 437 -1.76 6.35 -43.65
N VAL A 438 -2.75 5.99 -42.82
CA VAL A 438 -3.81 5.03 -43.15
C VAL A 438 -5.11 5.75 -43.48
N ASP A 439 -5.99 5.08 -44.23
CA ASP A 439 -7.27 5.68 -44.63
C ASP A 439 -8.21 5.83 -43.43
N SER A 440 -8.60 7.08 -43.13
CA SER A 440 -9.50 7.44 -42.04
C SER A 440 -10.92 6.93 -42.22
N GLU A 441 -11.33 6.55 -43.43
CA GLU A 441 -12.63 5.92 -43.69
C GLU A 441 -12.75 4.53 -43.06
N ASN A 442 -11.63 3.92 -42.65
CA ASN A 442 -11.64 2.63 -41.94
C ASN A 442 -12.04 2.73 -40.46
N VAL A 443 -12.16 3.95 -39.90
CA VAL A 443 -12.61 4.12 -38.52
C VAL A 443 -14.09 3.75 -38.43
N ALA A 444 -14.41 2.72 -37.65
CA ALA A 444 -15.76 2.19 -37.52
C ALA A 444 -16.33 2.45 -36.12
N THR A 445 -17.59 2.89 -36.07
CA THR A 445 -18.31 3.11 -34.80
C THR A 445 -18.85 1.80 -34.24
N ALA A 446 -18.70 1.60 -32.94
CA ALA A 446 -19.15 0.42 -32.22
C ALA A 446 -20.39 0.72 -31.35
N TYR A 447 -21.29 -0.25 -31.24
CA TYR A 447 -22.55 -0.14 -30.50
C TYR A 447 -22.74 -1.32 -29.54
N GLU A 448 -23.54 -1.14 -28.49
CA GLU A 448 -24.04 -2.26 -27.68
C GLU A 448 -25.05 -3.09 -28.48
N ASP A 449 -25.11 -4.41 -28.24
CA ASP A 449 -26.12 -5.27 -28.86
C ASP A 449 -27.50 -5.04 -28.22
N ALA A 450 -28.26 -4.12 -28.80
CA ALA A 450 -29.60 -3.79 -28.33
C ALA A 450 -30.54 -5.01 -28.27
N MET A 451 -30.44 -5.94 -29.21
CA MET A 451 -31.28 -7.14 -29.24
C MET A 451 -30.97 -8.07 -28.07
N TYR A 452 -29.69 -8.23 -27.72
CA TYR A 452 -29.28 -9.00 -26.55
C TYR A 452 -29.88 -8.43 -25.25
N TYR A 453 -29.73 -7.12 -25.02
CA TYR A 453 -30.21 -6.49 -23.80
C TYR A 453 -31.75 -6.47 -23.71
N MET A 454 -32.47 -6.24 -24.82
CA MET A 454 -33.93 -6.35 -24.86
C MET A 454 -34.44 -7.78 -24.64
N TRP A 455 -33.73 -8.79 -25.17
CA TRP A 455 -34.07 -10.20 -24.92
C TRP A 455 -33.85 -10.56 -23.44
N LYS A 456 -32.81 -10.01 -22.83
CA LYS A 456 -32.47 -10.23 -21.43
C LYS A 456 -33.49 -9.58 -20.49
N GLU A 457 -33.88 -8.33 -20.75
CA GLU A 457 -34.94 -7.61 -20.03
C GLU A 457 -36.26 -8.41 -20.03
N ARG A 458 -36.67 -8.97 -21.18
CA ARG A 458 -37.88 -9.80 -21.28
C ARG A 458 -37.85 -11.09 -20.45
N ARG A 459 -36.66 -11.55 -20.05
CA ARG A 459 -36.48 -12.74 -19.22
C ARG A 459 -36.47 -12.43 -17.73
N LEU A 460 -36.47 -11.15 -17.35
CA LEU A 460 -36.63 -10.73 -15.97
C LEU A 460 -38.00 -11.14 -15.43
N ALA A 461 -38.08 -11.36 -14.12
CA ALA A 461 -39.34 -11.71 -13.47
C ALA A 461 -40.37 -10.57 -13.64
N VAL A 462 -41.66 -10.90 -13.69
CA VAL A 462 -42.75 -9.92 -13.94
C VAL A 462 -42.79 -8.80 -12.88
N ASN A 463 -42.21 -9.02 -11.71
CA ASN A 463 -42.07 -8.07 -10.61
C ASN A 463 -40.71 -7.37 -10.53
N ALA A 464 -39.75 -7.71 -11.39
CA ALA A 464 -38.44 -7.07 -11.40
C ALA A 464 -38.52 -5.75 -12.19
N ASP A 465 -38.28 -4.64 -11.50
CA ASP A 465 -38.10 -3.33 -12.13
C ASP A 465 -36.60 -3.12 -12.39
N VAL A 466 -36.25 -2.84 -13.66
CA VAL A 466 -34.86 -2.60 -14.10
C VAL A 466 -34.26 -1.39 -13.37
N MET A 467 -35.10 -0.43 -12.98
CA MET A 467 -34.70 0.78 -12.25
C MET A 467 -34.90 0.65 -10.74
N ASN A 468 -35.56 -0.42 -10.23
CA ASN A 468 -35.85 -0.59 -8.80
C ASN A 468 -35.89 -2.07 -8.32
N SER A 469 -34.83 -2.45 -7.59
CA SER A 469 -34.71 -3.53 -6.59
C SER A 469 -35.52 -4.84 -6.75
N ASP A 470 -35.05 -5.78 -7.57
CA ASP A 470 -35.32 -7.23 -7.37
C ASP A 470 -34.38 -8.15 -8.20
N LEU A 471 -33.19 -7.68 -8.59
CA LEU A 471 -32.16 -8.50 -9.23
C LEU A 471 -31.26 -9.13 -8.17
N VAL A 472 -31.01 -10.44 -8.29
CA VAL A 472 -30.15 -11.22 -7.37
C VAL A 472 -28.66 -10.84 -7.52
N ASP A 473 -28.29 -10.25 -8.66
CA ASP A 473 -26.93 -9.82 -9.00
C ASP A 473 -26.87 -8.29 -9.11
N GLU A 474 -26.13 -7.65 -8.20
CA GLU A 474 -25.97 -6.20 -8.13
C GLU A 474 -25.18 -5.62 -9.31
N GLU A 475 -24.17 -6.36 -9.80
CA GLU A 475 -23.33 -5.92 -10.92
C GLU A 475 -24.14 -5.90 -12.23
N GLU A 476 -24.97 -6.94 -12.41
CA GLU A 476 -25.86 -7.05 -13.57
C GLU A 476 -26.90 -5.93 -13.60
N ARG A 477 -27.40 -5.51 -12.42
CA ARG A 477 -28.29 -4.35 -12.27
C ARG A 477 -27.61 -3.06 -12.73
N ILE A 478 -26.40 -2.79 -12.24
CA ILE A 478 -25.63 -1.59 -12.58
C ILE A 478 -25.36 -1.55 -14.09
N ARG A 479 -25.04 -2.70 -14.70
CA ARG A 479 -24.82 -2.83 -16.14
C ARG A 479 -26.07 -2.48 -16.95
N LEU A 480 -27.21 -3.08 -16.62
CA LEU A 480 -28.46 -2.81 -17.34
C LEU A 480 -28.84 -1.34 -17.20
N ALA A 481 -28.81 -0.79 -15.98
CA ALA A 481 -29.10 0.61 -15.73
C ALA A 481 -28.22 1.53 -16.60
N ARG A 482 -26.90 1.31 -16.64
CA ARG A 482 -25.96 2.10 -17.44
C ARG A 482 -26.26 2.04 -18.94
N VAL A 483 -26.55 0.85 -19.47
CA VAL A 483 -26.86 0.67 -20.91
C VAL A 483 -28.19 1.36 -21.27
N PHE A 484 -29.20 1.29 -20.41
CA PHE A 484 -30.49 1.96 -20.64
C PHE A 484 -30.41 3.48 -20.48
N GLU A 485 -29.63 3.99 -19.52
CA GLU A 485 -29.37 5.43 -19.33
C GLU A 485 -28.64 6.04 -20.53
N ARG A 486 -27.63 5.34 -21.07
CA ARG A 486 -26.89 5.76 -22.28
C ARG A 486 -27.75 5.68 -23.55
N GLY A 487 -28.75 4.80 -23.56
CA GLY A 487 -29.65 4.52 -24.68
C GLY A 487 -29.11 3.44 -25.62
N LEU A 488 -29.93 2.42 -25.91
CA LEU A 488 -29.58 1.21 -26.68
C LEU A 488 -29.10 1.46 -28.13
N GLY A 489 -29.31 2.65 -28.68
CA GLY A 489 -28.86 3.04 -30.02
C GLY A 489 -27.67 4.01 -30.05
N SER A 490 -27.18 4.42 -28.88
CA SER A 490 -26.08 5.36 -28.77
C SER A 490 -24.75 4.65 -29.02
N PRO A 491 -23.81 5.28 -29.73
CA PRO A 491 -22.50 4.68 -29.96
C PRO A 491 -21.71 4.57 -28.64
N VAL A 492 -20.94 3.49 -28.53
CA VAL A 492 -20.05 3.22 -27.40
C VAL A 492 -18.73 3.95 -27.57
N GLY A 493 -18.21 3.94 -28.79
CA GLY A 493 -16.92 4.49 -29.18
C GLY A 493 -16.63 4.16 -30.64
N CYS A 494 -15.36 4.24 -31.04
CA CYS A 494 -14.93 3.84 -32.37
C CYS A 494 -13.66 2.97 -32.33
N MET A 495 -13.41 2.24 -33.41
CA MET A 495 -12.22 1.42 -33.57
C MET A 495 -11.52 1.72 -34.89
N LEU A 496 -10.21 1.52 -34.91
CA LEU A 496 -9.36 1.57 -36.09
C LEU A 496 -8.65 0.21 -36.24
N PRO A 497 -9.05 -0.64 -37.19
CA PRO A 497 -8.30 -1.84 -37.53
C PRO A 497 -6.89 -1.47 -37.97
N LEU A 498 -5.87 -2.01 -37.31
CA LEU A 498 -4.50 -1.52 -37.48
C LEU A 498 -3.49 -2.64 -37.32
N MET A 499 -2.55 -2.75 -38.26
CA MET A 499 -1.44 -3.71 -38.23
C MET A 499 -0.17 -3.06 -38.77
N HIS A 500 0.96 -3.29 -38.11
CA HIS A 500 2.27 -2.85 -38.59
C HIS A 500 2.93 -3.92 -39.46
N GLN A 501 3.23 -3.61 -40.72
CA GLN A 501 3.92 -4.53 -41.62
C GLN A 501 5.44 -4.33 -41.55
N TRP A 502 6.03 -4.63 -40.40
CA TRP A 502 7.45 -4.44 -40.13
C TRP A 502 8.37 -5.25 -41.06
N TRP A 503 7.90 -6.38 -41.58
CA TRP A 503 8.65 -7.27 -42.48
C TRP A 503 8.80 -6.76 -43.92
N ASN A 504 8.09 -5.68 -44.29
CA ASN A 504 8.23 -5.10 -45.61
C ASN A 504 9.55 -4.32 -45.74
N ALA A 505 10.09 -4.24 -46.96
CA ALA A 505 11.29 -3.44 -47.25
C ALA A 505 11.15 -1.95 -46.86
N LYS A 506 9.92 -1.46 -46.76
CA LYS A 506 9.56 -0.20 -46.10
C LYS A 506 8.45 -0.51 -45.09
N PRO A 507 8.77 -0.59 -43.79
CA PRO A 507 7.77 -0.73 -42.74
C PRO A 507 6.69 0.34 -42.86
N ARG A 508 5.44 -0.04 -42.65
CA ARG A 508 4.30 0.88 -42.71
C ARG A 508 3.12 0.33 -41.93
N TRP A 509 2.27 1.23 -41.44
CA TRP A 509 0.96 0.91 -40.93
C TRP A 509 -0.01 0.56 -42.05
N MET A 510 -0.87 -0.41 -41.79
CA MET A 510 -2.00 -0.75 -42.65
C MET A 510 -3.29 -0.80 -41.84
N SER A 511 -4.37 -0.37 -42.47
CA SER A 511 -5.73 -0.42 -41.95
C SER A 511 -6.66 -1.01 -43.02
N GLY A 512 -7.83 -1.50 -42.61
CA GLY A 512 -8.83 -2.04 -43.52
C GLY A 512 -10.22 -2.11 -42.89
N VAL A 513 -11.26 -2.15 -43.72
CA VAL A 513 -12.64 -2.25 -43.27
C VAL A 513 -12.94 -3.65 -42.73
N TRP A 514 -13.56 -3.76 -41.56
CA TRP A 514 -14.05 -5.04 -41.04
C TRP A 514 -15.34 -5.47 -41.75
N PRO A 515 -15.34 -6.60 -42.48
CA PRO A 515 -16.53 -7.08 -43.18
C PRO A 515 -17.45 -7.83 -42.21
N VAL A 516 -18.20 -7.09 -41.41
CA VAL A 516 -19.23 -7.64 -40.51
C VAL A 516 -20.55 -7.86 -41.27
N ARG A 517 -21.39 -8.78 -40.77
CA ARG A 517 -22.67 -9.13 -41.42
C ARG A 517 -23.76 -8.07 -41.27
N SER A 518 -23.69 -7.28 -40.21
CA SER A 518 -24.61 -6.20 -39.89
C SER A 518 -24.14 -4.88 -40.52
N GLU A 519 -25.06 -3.93 -40.72
CA GLU A 519 -24.70 -2.57 -41.15
C GLU A 519 -23.93 -1.78 -40.05
N GLN A 520 -23.98 -2.25 -38.81
CA GLN A 520 -23.32 -1.67 -37.64
C GLN A 520 -22.43 -2.72 -36.94
N LEU A 521 -21.37 -2.28 -36.27
CA LEU A 521 -20.53 -3.13 -35.45
C LEU A 521 -21.11 -3.24 -34.03
N PHE A 522 -21.49 -4.45 -33.62
CA PHE A 522 -21.97 -4.72 -32.26
C PHE A 522 -20.88 -5.37 -31.41
N LEU A 523 -20.71 -4.85 -30.20
CA LEU A 523 -19.78 -5.38 -29.20
C LEU A 523 -20.35 -6.63 -28.52
N ILE A 524 -19.46 -7.50 -28.06
CA ILE A 524 -19.80 -8.59 -27.15
C ILE A 524 -20.31 -7.97 -25.84
N PRO A 525 -21.49 -8.33 -25.33
CA PRO A 525 -22.04 -7.75 -24.10
C PRO A 525 -21.13 -8.00 -22.88
N GLY A 526 -20.85 -6.95 -22.09
CA GLY A 526 -20.02 -7.04 -20.88
C GLY A 526 -19.53 -5.68 -20.38
N ASP A 527 -18.84 -5.66 -19.24
CA ASP A 527 -18.32 -4.42 -18.61
C ASP A 527 -16.84 -4.15 -18.89
N SER A 528 -16.17 -5.06 -19.61
CA SER A 528 -14.77 -4.85 -20.01
C SER A 528 -14.62 -3.72 -21.04
N PRO A 529 -13.43 -3.10 -21.14
CA PRO A 529 -13.11 -2.16 -22.21
C PRO A 529 -13.52 -2.64 -23.60
N MET A 530 -13.92 -1.70 -24.46
CA MET A 530 -14.37 -2.00 -25.83
C MET A 530 -13.42 -2.92 -26.61
N GLY A 531 -12.10 -2.76 -26.46
CA GLY A 531 -11.09 -3.56 -27.16
C GLY A 531 -11.15 -5.07 -26.85
N LEU A 532 -11.65 -5.47 -25.69
CA LEU A 532 -11.82 -6.88 -25.30
C LEU A 532 -13.20 -7.43 -25.68
N ARG A 533 -14.09 -6.57 -26.17
CA ARG A 533 -15.46 -6.89 -26.56
C ARG A 533 -15.64 -6.89 -28.07
N LEU A 534 -14.55 -6.84 -28.83
CA LEU A 534 -14.60 -6.87 -30.30
C LEU A 534 -15.05 -8.26 -30.81
N PRO A 535 -15.96 -8.33 -31.79
CA PRO A 535 -16.51 -9.60 -32.29
C PRO A 535 -15.57 -10.28 -33.30
N LEU A 536 -14.35 -10.63 -32.88
CA LEU A 536 -13.31 -11.19 -33.76
C LEU A 536 -13.74 -12.50 -34.48
N ASP A 537 -14.56 -13.32 -33.82
CA ASP A 537 -15.12 -14.56 -34.38
C ASP A 537 -16.12 -14.33 -35.52
N SER A 538 -16.65 -13.11 -35.65
CA SER A 538 -17.58 -12.74 -36.74
C SER A 538 -16.87 -12.42 -38.05
N LEU A 539 -15.55 -12.20 -38.01
CA LEU A 539 -14.73 -11.92 -39.19
C LEU A 539 -14.56 -13.20 -40.04
N PRO A 540 -14.34 -13.08 -41.37
CA PRO A 540 -14.07 -14.22 -42.25
C PRO A 540 -12.97 -15.12 -41.69
N ALA A 541 -13.02 -16.44 -41.88
CA ALA A 541 -11.99 -17.34 -41.35
C ALA A 541 -10.59 -17.02 -41.92
N PRO A 542 -9.51 -17.15 -41.11
CA PRO A 542 -8.17 -16.81 -41.57
C PRO A 542 -7.71 -17.71 -42.71
N ARG A 543 -7.06 -17.13 -43.72
CA ARG A 543 -6.54 -17.88 -44.87
C ARG A 543 -5.21 -18.55 -44.50
N PRO A 544 -4.89 -19.74 -45.04
CA PRO A 544 -3.58 -20.35 -44.84
C PRO A 544 -2.46 -19.39 -45.31
N GLY A 545 -1.53 -19.04 -44.41
CA GLY A 545 -0.45 -18.09 -44.69
C GLY A 545 -0.78 -16.61 -44.40
N GLU A 546 -1.96 -16.31 -43.87
CA GLU A 546 -2.29 -14.98 -43.33
C GLU A 546 -1.44 -14.72 -42.09
N TYR A 547 -0.83 -13.54 -42.01
CA TYR A 547 0.04 -13.17 -40.90
C TYR A 547 -0.77 -13.10 -39.61
N ALA A 548 -0.31 -13.82 -38.59
CA ALA A 548 -0.75 -13.65 -37.23
C ALA A 548 0.39 -12.98 -36.46
N PRO A 549 0.10 -11.95 -35.65
CA PRO A 549 1.08 -11.37 -34.76
C PRO A 549 1.75 -12.48 -33.95
N ASN A 550 3.07 -12.57 -34.04
CA ASN A 550 3.87 -13.52 -33.29
C ASN A 550 4.92 -12.71 -32.52
N PRO A 551 4.91 -12.76 -31.19
CA PRO A 551 5.83 -12.00 -30.37
C PRO A 551 7.29 -12.38 -30.67
N VAL A 552 8.18 -11.39 -30.52
CA VAL A 552 9.63 -11.51 -30.81
C VAL A 552 10.24 -12.69 -30.07
N VAL A 553 11.16 -13.39 -30.75
CA VAL A 553 11.89 -14.52 -30.16
C VAL A 553 12.86 -13.98 -29.09
N PRO A 554 12.81 -14.44 -27.83
CA PRO A 554 13.59 -13.84 -26.72
C PRO A 554 15.13 -13.86 -26.87
N PHE A 555 15.65 -14.56 -27.87
CA PHE A 555 17.09 -14.69 -28.17
C PHE A 555 17.50 -13.98 -29.46
N GLU A 556 16.57 -13.26 -30.11
CA GLU A 556 16.87 -12.50 -31.32
C GLU A 556 17.71 -11.25 -30.99
N ALA A 557 18.68 -10.93 -31.86
CA ALA A 557 19.50 -9.74 -31.68
C ALA A 557 18.67 -8.50 -32.00
N THR A 558 18.56 -7.58 -31.04
CA THR A 558 17.86 -6.31 -31.21
C THR A 558 18.84 -5.18 -31.48
N SER A 559 18.43 -4.19 -32.28
CA SER A 559 19.18 -2.94 -32.47
C SER A 559 18.87 -1.95 -31.36
N ASP A 560 19.59 -0.82 -31.32
CA ASP A 560 19.20 0.30 -30.46
C ASP A 560 17.82 0.84 -30.88
N LEU A 561 17.05 1.31 -29.89
CA LEU A 561 15.76 1.95 -30.14
C LEU A 561 15.97 3.34 -30.77
N PRO A 562 15.09 3.79 -31.67
CA PRO A 562 15.12 5.17 -32.16
C PRO A 562 14.99 6.18 -31.01
N GLU A 563 15.69 7.32 -31.12
CA GLU A 563 15.51 8.44 -30.19
C GLU A 563 14.08 8.97 -30.26
N TYR A 564 13.58 9.53 -29.15
CA TYR A 564 12.18 9.98 -29.08
C TYR A 564 11.87 11.09 -30.11
N ASP A 565 12.79 12.04 -30.31
CA ASP A 565 12.63 13.07 -31.34
C ASP A 565 12.64 12.48 -32.77
N GLN A 566 13.33 11.36 -32.99
CA GLN A 566 13.30 10.67 -34.29
C GLN A 566 11.96 9.99 -34.52
N LEU A 567 11.39 9.36 -33.49
CA LEU A 567 10.02 8.82 -33.54
C LEU A 567 9.02 9.93 -33.89
N ARG A 568 9.18 11.12 -33.30
CA ARG A 568 8.34 12.30 -33.64
C ARG A 568 8.58 12.88 -35.02
N GLN A 569 9.79 12.74 -35.58
CA GLN A 569 10.15 13.29 -36.89
C GLN A 569 9.82 12.35 -38.06
N GLN A 570 9.86 11.03 -37.85
CA GLN A 570 9.39 10.04 -38.82
C GLN A 570 7.92 10.32 -39.19
N SER A 571 7.12 10.81 -38.23
CA SER A 571 5.76 11.35 -38.40
C SER A 571 5.64 12.45 -39.46
N ALA A 572 6.59 13.40 -39.49
CA ALA A 572 6.53 14.57 -40.38
C ALA A 572 6.88 14.24 -41.85
N HIS A 573 7.65 13.17 -42.08
CA HIS A 573 7.99 12.71 -43.42
C HIS A 573 6.83 11.98 -44.12
N HIS A 574 5.94 11.32 -43.37
CA HIS A 574 4.71 10.73 -43.92
C HIS A 574 3.74 11.80 -44.46
N GLN A 575 3.61 12.96 -43.80
CA GLN A 575 2.78 14.08 -44.26
C GLN A 575 3.32 14.76 -45.53
N SER A 576 4.64 14.89 -45.66
CA SER A 576 5.27 15.57 -46.82
C SER A 576 5.28 14.70 -48.09
N ALA A 577 5.32 13.37 -47.96
CA ALA A 577 5.21 12.46 -49.11
C ALA A 577 3.82 12.48 -49.78
N GLN A 578 2.74 12.71 -49.02
CA GLN A 578 1.37 12.85 -49.58
C GLN A 578 1.15 14.20 -50.28
N HIS A 579 1.83 15.27 -49.87
CA HIS A 579 1.70 16.58 -50.52
C HIS A 579 2.44 16.69 -51.87
N ILE A 580 3.47 15.87 -52.11
CA ILE A 580 4.25 15.90 -53.36
C ILE A 580 3.55 15.12 -54.48
N THR A 581 2.77 14.08 -54.18
CA THR A 581 2.03 13.32 -55.19
C THR A 581 0.78 14.05 -55.71
N GLY A 582 0.24 15.01 -54.95
CA GLY A 582 -0.93 15.80 -55.33
C GLY A 582 -0.69 16.94 -56.34
N ASN A 583 0.57 17.29 -56.65
CA ASN A 583 0.88 18.48 -57.46
C ASN A 583 1.68 18.24 -58.76
N VAL A 584 1.95 16.98 -59.13
CA VAL A 584 2.71 16.67 -60.38
C VAL A 584 1.80 16.19 -61.53
N GLN A 585 0.51 15.95 -61.29
CA GLN A 585 -0.41 15.47 -62.34
C GLN A 585 -1.04 16.56 -63.22
N HIS A 586 -0.62 17.82 -63.11
CA HIS A 586 -1.25 18.90 -63.87
C HIS A 586 -0.28 19.89 -64.52
N GLN A 587 0.87 19.43 -65.06
CA GLN A 587 1.66 20.32 -65.94
C GLN A 587 2.68 19.69 -66.90
N VAL A 588 2.41 18.55 -67.55
CA VAL A 588 3.17 18.19 -68.77
C VAL A 588 2.29 17.45 -69.78
N LEU A 589 1.35 18.16 -70.39
CA LEU A 589 0.63 17.68 -71.59
C LEU A 589 0.47 18.82 -72.59
N GLN A 590 1.60 19.43 -72.96
CA GLN A 590 1.73 20.22 -74.19
C GLN A 590 3.21 20.54 -74.44
N ARG A 591 3.85 19.79 -75.34
CA ARG A 591 4.72 20.28 -76.43
C ARG A 591 5.54 19.13 -77.04
N VAL A 592 5.31 18.93 -78.36
CA VAL A 592 6.31 18.68 -79.43
C VAL A 592 7.28 17.51 -79.18
N GLY A 593 7.28 16.41 -79.95
CA GLY A 593 7.42 16.33 -81.41
C GLY A 593 8.88 16.03 -81.79
N ALA A 594 9.09 14.90 -82.48
CA ALA A 594 10.24 14.51 -83.30
C ALA A 594 11.54 13.97 -82.65
N GLY A 595 11.84 12.70 -82.96
CA GLY A 595 13.14 12.29 -83.53
C GLY A 595 14.17 11.63 -82.59
N GLY A 596 14.69 10.47 -83.03
CA GLY A 596 16.00 9.94 -82.62
C GLY A 596 15.94 8.56 -81.96
N GLY A 597 16.54 7.56 -82.62
CA GLY A 597 16.51 6.15 -82.21
C GLY A 597 17.77 5.65 -81.51
N PHE A 598 17.67 4.34 -81.22
CA PHE A 598 18.70 3.29 -81.05
C PHE A 598 18.88 2.66 -79.65
N ASP A 599 18.44 1.39 -79.65
CA ASP A 599 19.01 0.16 -79.06
C ASP A 599 19.21 -0.01 -77.56
N THR A 600 18.36 -0.86 -76.97
CA THR A 600 18.78 -1.85 -75.96
C THR A 600 17.92 -3.12 -76.03
N ILE A 601 18.49 -4.14 -76.70
CA ILE A 601 18.59 -5.57 -76.37
C ILE A 601 17.41 -6.20 -75.57
N ASP A 602 16.72 -7.11 -76.26
CA ASP A 602 15.75 -8.08 -75.73
C ASP A 602 16.36 -9.00 -74.66
N LEU A 603 15.73 -9.01 -73.49
CA LEU A 603 15.70 -10.16 -72.59
C LEU A 603 14.25 -10.59 -72.47
N GLU A 604 13.96 -11.81 -72.94
CA GLU A 604 12.65 -12.45 -72.91
C GLU A 604 12.07 -12.43 -71.49
N GLN A 605 11.04 -11.59 -71.27
CA GLN A 605 10.15 -11.70 -70.13
C GLN A 605 9.11 -12.78 -70.46
N GLU A 606 9.15 -13.88 -69.72
CA GLU A 606 7.98 -14.77 -69.60
C GLU A 606 6.78 -13.94 -69.11
N PRO A 607 5.57 -14.16 -69.63
CA PRO A 607 4.40 -13.42 -69.19
C PRO A 607 4.10 -13.82 -67.74
N GLU A 608 4.34 -12.89 -66.81
CA GLU A 608 3.77 -12.91 -65.47
C GLU A 608 2.26 -13.10 -65.63
N ALA A 609 1.79 -14.29 -65.27
CA ALA A 609 0.37 -14.53 -65.12
C ALA A 609 -0.15 -13.53 -64.08
N GLU A 610 -1.00 -12.60 -64.51
CA GLU A 610 -1.78 -11.75 -63.62
C GLU A 610 -2.49 -12.66 -62.61
N ALA A 611 -1.94 -12.72 -61.40
CA ALA A 611 -2.65 -13.26 -60.27
C ALA A 611 -3.95 -12.43 -60.12
N PRO A 612 -5.10 -13.08 -59.87
CA PRO A 612 -6.34 -12.36 -59.64
C PRO A 612 -6.10 -11.35 -58.50
N PRO A 613 -6.76 -10.18 -58.52
CA PRO A 613 -6.60 -9.19 -57.45
C PRO A 613 -6.94 -9.86 -56.13
N LEU A 614 -5.93 -10.07 -55.28
CA LEU A 614 -6.10 -10.58 -53.94
C LEU A 614 -7.00 -9.58 -53.20
N GLU A 615 -8.23 -10.00 -52.88
CA GLU A 615 -9.05 -9.28 -51.90
C GLU A 615 -8.19 -8.99 -50.66
N PRO A 616 -8.21 -7.76 -50.12
CA PRO A 616 -7.30 -7.36 -49.04
C PRO A 616 -7.48 -8.29 -47.83
N ALA A 617 -6.36 -8.74 -47.27
CA ALA A 617 -6.32 -9.55 -46.06
C ALA A 617 -7.03 -8.81 -44.90
N VAL A 618 -7.79 -9.54 -44.08
CA VAL A 618 -8.61 -8.92 -43.03
C VAL A 618 -7.70 -8.65 -41.83
N ILE A 619 -7.52 -7.38 -41.49
CA ILE A 619 -6.73 -7.00 -40.32
C ILE A 619 -7.53 -7.33 -39.05
N ARG A 620 -7.01 -8.19 -38.19
CA ARG A 620 -7.72 -8.70 -37.00
C ARG A 620 -7.41 -7.96 -35.70
N THR A 621 -6.43 -7.08 -35.74
CA THR A 621 -6.05 -6.22 -34.62
C THR A 621 -6.69 -4.85 -34.81
N ALA A 622 -7.14 -4.23 -33.74
CA ALA A 622 -7.74 -2.90 -33.79
C ALA A 622 -7.40 -2.10 -32.54
N MET A 623 -7.18 -0.80 -32.73
CA MET A 623 -7.12 0.16 -31.65
C MET A 623 -8.52 0.69 -31.37
N CYS A 624 -8.90 0.81 -30.10
CA CYS A 624 -10.24 1.25 -29.72
C CYS A 624 -10.20 2.56 -28.93
N PHE A 625 -11.17 3.43 -29.19
CA PHE A 625 -11.30 4.74 -28.58
C PHE A 625 -12.68 4.81 -27.91
N GLU A 626 -12.69 4.80 -26.58
CA GLU A 626 -13.90 4.69 -25.77
C GLU A 626 -13.93 5.83 -24.73
N PRO A 627 -14.87 6.79 -24.83
CA PRO A 627 -15.12 7.73 -23.76
C PRO A 627 -15.82 7.02 -22.59
N ARG A 628 -15.27 7.11 -21.39
CA ARG A 628 -15.87 6.59 -20.16
C ARG A 628 -15.78 7.64 -19.07
N ASP A 629 -16.91 7.95 -18.45
CA ASP A 629 -17.04 8.96 -17.38
C ASP A 629 -16.40 10.33 -17.74
N GLY A 630 -16.46 10.69 -19.03
CA GLY A 630 -15.92 11.94 -19.57
C GLY A 630 -14.41 11.93 -19.83
N VAL A 631 -13.75 10.77 -19.76
CA VAL A 631 -12.33 10.58 -20.09
C VAL A 631 -12.20 9.70 -21.34
N LEU A 632 -11.29 10.05 -22.25
CA LEU A 632 -11.05 9.25 -23.45
C LEU A 632 -10.04 8.12 -23.15
N HIS A 633 -10.49 6.87 -23.22
CA HIS A 633 -9.63 5.70 -23.12
C HIS A 633 -9.23 5.19 -24.50
N ILE A 634 -7.94 4.96 -24.69
CA ILE A 634 -7.36 4.39 -25.90
C ILE A 634 -6.81 3.00 -25.58
N PHE A 635 -7.47 1.99 -26.13
CA PHE A 635 -7.10 0.59 -25.99
C PHE A 635 -6.11 0.19 -27.08
N MET A 636 -4.87 -0.07 -26.67
CA MET A 636 -3.74 -0.47 -27.52
C MET A 636 -3.97 -1.88 -28.11
N PRO A 637 -3.74 -2.07 -29.42
CA PRO A 637 -3.75 -3.39 -30.04
C PRO A 637 -2.48 -4.17 -29.66
N PRO A 638 -2.49 -5.51 -29.78
CA PRO A 638 -1.25 -6.28 -29.71
C PRO A 638 -0.36 -5.92 -30.90
N VAL A 639 0.94 -5.75 -30.64
CA VAL A 639 1.97 -5.46 -31.66
C VAL A 639 3.17 -6.39 -31.47
N ASP A 640 3.87 -6.67 -32.56
CA ASP A 640 4.97 -7.65 -32.55
C ASP A 640 6.26 -7.09 -31.95
N HIS A 641 6.56 -5.80 -32.18
CA HIS A 641 7.83 -5.17 -31.84
C HIS A 641 7.64 -3.94 -30.94
N LEU A 642 8.59 -3.74 -30.01
CA LEU A 642 8.61 -2.58 -29.11
C LEU A 642 8.68 -1.26 -29.88
N GLU A 643 9.45 -1.21 -30.97
CA GLU A 643 9.58 -0.03 -31.84
C GLU A 643 8.21 0.42 -32.39
N SER A 644 7.38 -0.55 -32.77
CA SER A 644 6.03 -0.28 -33.30
C SER A 644 5.10 0.27 -32.20
N TYR A 645 5.25 -0.23 -30.97
CA TYR A 645 4.49 0.27 -29.82
C TYR A 645 4.88 1.72 -29.49
N LEU A 646 6.18 2.02 -29.47
CA LEU A 646 6.70 3.36 -29.17
C LEU A 646 6.33 4.37 -30.27
N GLU A 647 6.31 3.95 -31.53
CA GLU A 647 5.81 4.77 -32.63
C GLU A 647 4.33 5.12 -32.46
N LEU A 648 3.47 4.15 -32.11
CA LEU A 648 2.06 4.42 -31.82
C LEU A 648 1.87 5.41 -30.68
N LEU A 649 2.62 5.23 -29.58
CA LEU A 649 2.55 6.15 -28.44
C LEU A 649 2.98 7.57 -28.83
N ALA A 650 4.06 7.71 -29.60
CA ALA A 650 4.52 9.00 -30.08
C ALA A 650 3.48 9.69 -31.00
N GLU A 651 2.75 8.95 -31.82
CA GLU A 651 1.67 9.48 -32.65
C GLU A 651 0.41 9.83 -31.84
N MET A 652 0.09 9.02 -30.83
CA MET A 652 -0.99 9.30 -29.89
C MET A 652 -0.72 10.58 -29.09
N GLU A 653 0.49 10.75 -28.59
CA GLU A 653 0.89 11.95 -27.85
C GLU A 653 0.79 13.21 -28.71
N GLN A 654 1.29 13.14 -29.94
CA GLN A 654 1.17 14.29 -30.84
C GLN A 654 -0.29 14.58 -31.22
N THR A 655 -1.13 13.55 -31.35
CA THR A 655 -2.57 13.70 -31.61
C THR A 655 -3.28 14.34 -30.41
N ALA A 656 -2.97 13.89 -29.19
CA ALA A 656 -3.47 14.48 -27.96
C ALA A 656 -3.06 15.95 -27.83
N ALA A 657 -1.81 16.28 -28.17
CA ALA A 657 -1.30 17.65 -28.17
C ALA A 657 -1.98 18.54 -29.21
N GLU A 658 -2.23 18.02 -30.42
CA GLU A 658 -2.89 18.76 -31.51
C GLU A 658 -4.36 19.05 -31.20
N LEU A 659 -5.05 18.12 -30.56
CA LEU A 659 -6.47 18.23 -30.25
C LEU A 659 -6.74 18.81 -28.86
N GLU A 660 -5.72 18.95 -28.02
CA GLU A 660 -5.84 19.30 -26.59
C GLU A 660 -6.76 18.33 -25.84
N ILE A 661 -6.72 17.04 -26.19
CA ILE A 661 -7.52 15.96 -25.60
C ILE A 661 -6.61 15.06 -24.77
N PRO A 662 -6.62 15.15 -23.44
CA PRO A 662 -5.89 14.21 -22.59
C PRO A 662 -6.52 12.80 -22.65
N ILE A 663 -5.68 11.77 -22.55
CA ILE A 663 -6.09 10.37 -22.78
C ILE A 663 -5.62 9.42 -21.68
N ILE A 664 -6.31 8.30 -21.52
CA ILE A 664 -5.84 7.13 -20.78
C ILE A 664 -5.40 6.06 -21.76
N VAL A 665 -4.17 5.56 -21.60
CA VAL A 665 -3.66 4.43 -22.39
C VAL A 665 -3.93 3.12 -21.64
N GLU A 666 -4.61 2.19 -22.31
CA GLU A 666 -4.97 0.88 -21.78
C GLU A 666 -4.84 -0.23 -22.83
N GLY A 667 -5.17 -1.47 -22.47
CA GLY A 667 -5.19 -2.61 -23.39
C GLY A 667 -3.95 -3.48 -23.34
N TYR A 668 -3.41 -3.86 -24.50
CA TYR A 668 -2.25 -4.75 -24.57
C TYR A 668 -0.96 -3.99 -24.23
N LEU A 669 -0.14 -4.60 -23.37
CA LEU A 669 1.21 -4.14 -23.09
C LEU A 669 2.12 -4.36 -24.31
N PRO A 670 3.24 -3.63 -24.42
CA PRO A 670 4.25 -3.92 -25.42
C PRO A 670 4.79 -5.35 -25.27
N PRO A 671 5.32 -5.95 -26.34
CA PRO A 671 6.00 -7.24 -26.26
C PRO A 671 7.17 -7.19 -25.27
N ASN A 672 7.48 -8.32 -24.64
CA ASN A 672 8.55 -8.42 -23.66
C ASN A 672 9.91 -8.06 -24.28
N ASP A 673 10.56 -7.02 -23.76
CA ASP A 673 11.84 -6.50 -24.27
C ASP A 673 12.68 -5.90 -23.14
N TYR A 674 13.96 -6.25 -23.05
CA TYR A 674 14.86 -5.80 -21.97
C TYR A 674 15.18 -4.29 -22.04
N ARG A 675 14.95 -3.65 -23.20
CA ARG A 675 15.17 -2.21 -23.40
C ARG A 675 14.09 -1.37 -22.71
N LEU A 676 13.01 -2.01 -22.27
CA LEU A 676 11.90 -1.41 -21.53
C LEU A 676 11.81 -2.03 -20.12
N GLN A 677 11.78 -1.17 -19.09
CA GLN A 677 11.51 -1.60 -17.72
C GLN A 677 10.09 -1.24 -17.31
N HIS A 678 9.57 -1.96 -16.33
CA HIS A 678 8.28 -1.65 -15.75
C HIS A 678 8.19 -2.00 -14.26
N ILE A 679 7.35 -1.27 -13.55
CA ILE A 679 6.89 -1.55 -12.19
C ILE A 679 5.36 -1.66 -12.23
N LYS A 680 4.79 -2.65 -11.54
CA LYS A 680 3.34 -2.92 -11.58
C LYS A 680 2.75 -2.92 -10.19
N ALA A 681 1.59 -2.27 -10.03
CA ALA A 681 0.74 -2.41 -8.85
C ALA A 681 -0.53 -3.19 -9.25
N THR A 682 -0.77 -4.32 -8.58
CA THR A 682 -1.90 -5.23 -8.86
C THR A 682 -2.64 -5.59 -7.58
N PRO A 683 -3.97 -5.76 -7.63
CA PRO A 683 -4.76 -6.16 -6.49
C PRO A 683 -4.72 -7.68 -6.34
N ASP A 684 -4.40 -8.14 -5.14
CA ASP A 684 -4.46 -9.54 -4.74
C ASP A 684 -5.35 -9.72 -3.50
N PRO A 685 -5.80 -10.95 -3.17
CA PRO A 685 -6.68 -11.18 -2.03
C PRO A 685 -6.09 -10.60 -0.74
N GLY A 686 -6.77 -9.62 -0.17
CA GLY A 686 -6.34 -8.92 1.04
C GLY A 686 -5.18 -7.93 0.89
N VAL A 687 -4.54 -7.78 -0.28
CA VAL A 687 -3.34 -6.93 -0.43
C VAL A 687 -3.30 -6.19 -1.78
N ILE A 688 -2.44 -5.18 -1.87
CA ILE A 688 -1.89 -4.68 -3.13
C ILE A 688 -0.48 -5.24 -3.27
N GLU A 689 -0.20 -5.91 -4.38
CA GLU A 689 1.13 -6.42 -4.73
C GLU A 689 1.84 -5.44 -5.66
N VAL A 690 3.12 -5.15 -5.38
CA VAL A 690 3.97 -4.34 -6.25
C VAL A 690 5.06 -5.22 -6.85
N ASN A 691 5.00 -5.48 -8.15
CA ASN A 691 6.07 -6.15 -8.88
C ASN A 691 7.14 -5.13 -9.25
N VAL A 692 8.29 -5.16 -8.56
CA VAL A 692 9.38 -4.21 -8.80
C VAL A 692 10.24 -4.62 -10.00
N HIS A 693 10.85 -3.63 -10.65
CA HIS A 693 11.81 -3.88 -11.71
C HIS A 693 13.11 -4.53 -11.16
N PRO A 694 13.85 -5.29 -11.98
CA PRO A 694 15.05 -5.98 -11.50
C PRO A 694 16.22 -5.02 -11.24
N ALA A 695 16.87 -5.18 -10.08
CA ALA A 695 18.11 -4.53 -9.67
C ALA A 695 19.35 -5.24 -10.24
N LYS A 696 20.38 -4.46 -10.61
CA LYS A 696 21.68 -4.95 -11.15
C LYS A 696 22.66 -5.38 -10.08
N ASN A 697 22.54 -4.78 -8.91
CA ASN A 697 23.49 -4.87 -7.82
C ASN A 697 22.80 -4.57 -6.49
N TRP A 698 23.53 -4.75 -5.40
CA TRP A 698 23.06 -4.54 -4.04
C TRP A 698 22.59 -3.12 -3.77
N GLN A 699 23.32 -2.10 -4.25
CA GLN A 699 22.96 -0.70 -4.04
C GLN A 699 21.59 -0.37 -4.64
N GLU A 700 21.35 -0.79 -5.89
CA GLU A 700 20.07 -0.61 -6.57
C GLU A 700 18.96 -1.41 -5.89
N LEU A 701 19.24 -2.62 -5.38
CA LEU A 701 18.28 -3.41 -4.62
C LEU A 701 17.84 -2.69 -3.34
N VAL A 702 18.77 -2.07 -2.61
CA VAL A 702 18.48 -1.28 -1.41
C VAL A 702 17.64 -0.05 -1.80
N GLU A 703 18.04 0.69 -2.84
CA GLU A 703 17.32 1.87 -3.31
C GLU A 703 15.88 1.58 -3.75
N ILE A 704 15.68 0.51 -4.53
CA ILE A 704 14.35 0.06 -4.96
C ILE A 704 13.53 -0.35 -3.74
N THR A 705 14.07 -1.21 -2.87
CA THR A 705 13.33 -1.74 -1.73
C THR A 705 12.94 -0.61 -0.76
N SER A 706 13.89 0.22 -0.34
CA SER A 706 13.61 1.34 0.57
C SER A 706 12.69 2.37 -0.07
N GLY A 707 12.84 2.65 -1.36
CA GLY A 707 12.00 3.59 -2.09
C GLY A 707 10.53 3.13 -2.18
N VAL A 708 10.31 1.85 -2.52
CA VAL A 708 8.95 1.29 -2.63
C VAL A 708 8.24 1.28 -1.28
N TYR A 709 8.92 0.91 -0.19
CA TYR A 709 8.33 0.90 1.14
C TYR A 709 8.01 2.31 1.65
N GLU A 710 8.87 3.31 1.37
CA GLU A 710 8.58 4.70 1.74
C GLU A 710 7.42 5.26 0.92
N ASP A 711 7.38 5.05 -0.40
CA ASP A 711 6.29 5.55 -1.24
C ASP A 711 4.95 4.86 -0.93
N ALA A 712 4.98 3.57 -0.57
CA ALA A 712 3.82 2.86 -0.05
C ALA A 712 3.31 3.52 1.23
N ARG A 713 4.20 3.80 2.18
CA ARG A 713 3.85 4.50 3.43
C ARG A 713 3.23 5.86 3.15
N GLN A 714 3.84 6.67 2.28
CA GLN A 714 3.28 7.99 1.89
C GLN A 714 1.92 7.87 1.19
N SER A 715 1.66 6.74 0.53
CA SER A 715 0.37 6.39 -0.09
C SER A 715 -0.62 5.76 0.89
N ARG A 716 -0.36 5.83 2.20
CA ARG A 716 -1.19 5.23 3.27
C ARG A 716 -1.29 3.71 3.22
N LEU A 717 -0.22 3.08 2.75
CA LEU A 717 -0.10 1.63 2.65
C LEU A 717 1.01 1.11 3.59
N GLY A 718 0.70 0.08 4.37
CA GLY A 718 1.58 -0.54 5.36
C GLY A 718 1.87 -2.01 5.04
N THR A 719 2.80 -2.61 5.78
CA THR A 719 3.20 -4.02 5.63
C THR A 719 2.80 -4.88 6.83
N GLU A 720 1.96 -4.33 7.69
CA GLU A 720 1.53 -4.90 8.96
C GLU A 720 0.03 -5.20 8.91
N GLN A 721 -0.36 -6.36 9.44
CA GLN A 721 -1.74 -6.78 9.62
C GLN A 721 -1.92 -7.35 11.04
N PHE A 722 -3.14 -7.30 11.55
CA PHE A 722 -3.50 -7.90 12.82
C PHE A 722 -4.55 -9.00 12.59
N ASP A 723 -4.28 -10.18 13.12
CA ASP A 723 -5.28 -11.26 13.17
C ASP A 723 -6.45 -10.85 14.09
N LEU A 724 -7.58 -11.55 13.99
CA LEU A 724 -8.77 -11.31 14.83
C LEU A 724 -8.50 -11.45 16.34
N ASP A 725 -7.46 -12.17 16.74
CA ASP A 725 -7.02 -12.31 18.14
C ASP A 725 -6.05 -11.19 18.58
N GLY A 726 -5.81 -10.20 17.71
CA GLY A 726 -4.88 -9.09 17.93
C GLY A 726 -3.42 -9.45 17.68
N THR A 727 -3.11 -10.66 17.20
CA THR A 727 -1.72 -11.02 16.92
C THR A 727 -1.21 -10.33 15.67
N HIS A 728 -0.08 -9.66 15.79
CA HIS A 728 0.59 -8.95 14.71
C HIS A 728 1.28 -9.91 13.72
N ASN A 729 1.07 -9.71 12.42
CA ASN A 729 1.71 -10.42 11.32
C ASN A 729 2.10 -9.44 10.19
N GLY A 730 2.98 -9.89 9.29
CA GLY A 730 3.15 -9.20 8.00
C GLY A 730 2.00 -9.53 7.04
N THR A 731 1.85 -8.73 5.98
CA THR A 731 0.82 -8.89 4.93
C THR A 731 0.84 -10.23 4.18
N GLY A 732 1.89 -11.04 4.36
CA GLY A 732 1.86 -12.48 4.10
C GLY A 732 1.82 -12.93 2.63
N GLY A 733 1.95 -12.02 1.65
CA GLY A 733 1.76 -12.33 0.23
C GLY A 733 2.95 -12.09 -0.72
N GLY A 734 4.01 -11.37 -0.33
CA GLY A 734 4.86 -10.70 -1.33
C GLY A 734 6.38 -10.72 -1.18
N ASN A 735 6.96 -11.43 -0.22
CA ASN A 735 8.42 -11.35 0.01
C ASN A 735 9.22 -12.41 -0.78
N HIS A 736 8.82 -12.68 -2.02
CA HIS A 736 9.61 -13.51 -2.91
C HIS A 736 10.90 -12.77 -3.31
N PHE A 737 12.03 -13.47 -3.24
CA PHE A 737 13.24 -13.03 -3.92
C PHE A 737 13.21 -13.52 -5.35
N VAL A 738 12.96 -12.61 -6.29
CA VAL A 738 12.97 -12.94 -7.72
C VAL A 738 14.40 -12.83 -8.21
N MET A 739 14.96 -13.90 -8.77
CA MET A 739 16.33 -13.94 -9.26
C MET A 739 16.36 -14.28 -10.76
N GLY A 740 17.17 -13.56 -11.53
CA GLY A 740 17.23 -13.75 -12.98
C GLY A 740 18.41 -13.04 -13.63
N SER A 741 18.18 -12.52 -14.83
CA SER A 741 19.09 -11.61 -15.52
C SER A 741 18.29 -10.66 -16.44
N TYR A 742 18.94 -9.64 -17.00
CA TYR A 742 18.29 -8.70 -17.93
C TYR A 742 17.88 -9.36 -19.25
N THR A 743 18.73 -10.25 -19.75
CA THR A 743 18.48 -10.96 -20.99
C THR A 743 18.40 -12.46 -20.70
N PRO A 744 17.56 -13.21 -21.45
CA PRO A 744 17.57 -14.67 -21.36
C PRO A 744 18.95 -15.27 -21.62
N HIS A 745 19.75 -14.67 -22.51
CA HIS A 745 21.11 -15.11 -22.82
C HIS A 745 22.06 -14.98 -21.63
N ASP A 746 21.87 -13.98 -20.76
CA ASP A 746 22.74 -13.73 -19.61
C ASP A 746 22.28 -14.47 -18.34
N SER A 747 21.10 -15.07 -18.35
CA SER A 747 20.54 -15.77 -17.19
C SER A 747 21.48 -16.86 -16.67
N PRO A 748 21.95 -16.77 -15.40
CA PRO A 748 22.82 -17.80 -14.84
C PRO A 748 22.10 -19.14 -14.74
N PHE A 749 20.78 -19.15 -14.55
CA PHE A 749 19.98 -20.36 -14.44
C PHE A 749 19.72 -21.03 -15.80
N LEU A 750 19.64 -20.26 -16.89
CA LEU A 750 19.48 -20.81 -18.25
C LEU A 750 20.82 -21.26 -18.84
N ARG A 751 21.91 -20.52 -18.58
CA ARG A 751 23.27 -20.89 -19.01
C ARG A 751 23.84 -22.07 -18.22
N ARG A 752 23.47 -22.18 -16.94
CA ARG A 752 23.95 -23.20 -15.99
C ARG A 752 22.79 -23.82 -15.21
N PRO A 753 22.01 -24.73 -15.83
CA PRO A 753 20.95 -25.49 -15.16
C PRO A 753 21.40 -26.24 -13.90
N ASP A 754 22.68 -26.59 -13.81
CA ASP A 754 23.29 -27.22 -12.64
C ASP A 754 23.28 -26.31 -11.40
N LEU A 755 23.22 -24.99 -11.57
CA LEU A 755 23.09 -24.04 -10.46
C LEU A 755 21.76 -24.22 -9.73
N LEU A 756 20.63 -24.28 -10.45
CA LEU A 756 19.31 -24.49 -9.84
C LEU A 756 19.24 -25.88 -9.18
N LYS A 757 19.77 -26.92 -9.84
CA LYS A 757 19.94 -28.25 -9.24
C LYS A 757 20.71 -28.19 -7.93
N SER A 758 21.82 -27.44 -7.89
CA SER A 758 22.64 -27.28 -6.69
C SER A 758 21.89 -26.55 -5.57
N LEU A 759 21.13 -25.50 -5.89
CA LEU A 759 20.31 -24.77 -4.91
C LEU A 759 19.21 -25.67 -4.32
N LEU A 760 18.44 -26.35 -5.17
CA LEU A 760 17.41 -27.30 -4.76
C LEU A 760 18.00 -28.40 -3.88
N GLY A 761 19.13 -29.00 -4.29
CA GLY A 761 19.81 -30.02 -3.51
C GLY A 761 20.32 -29.50 -2.16
N TYR A 762 20.84 -28.27 -2.11
CA TYR A 762 21.34 -27.67 -0.88
C TYR A 762 20.21 -27.37 0.11
N TRP A 763 19.12 -26.72 -0.32
CA TRP A 763 17.97 -26.41 0.54
C TRP A 763 17.23 -27.68 0.99
N HIS A 764 17.15 -28.68 0.12
CA HIS A 764 16.58 -29.96 0.50
C HIS A 764 17.34 -30.62 1.65
N ASN A 765 18.69 -30.62 1.59
CA ASN A 765 19.56 -31.15 2.65
C ASN A 765 19.63 -30.26 3.91
N HIS A 766 19.15 -29.01 3.85
CA HIS A 766 19.20 -28.04 4.94
C HIS A 766 17.83 -27.38 5.21
N PRO A 767 16.82 -28.15 5.66
CA PRO A 767 15.44 -27.67 5.79
C PRO A 767 15.24 -26.48 6.74
N SER A 768 16.15 -26.27 7.68
CA SER A 768 16.15 -25.08 8.53
C SER A 768 16.20 -23.76 7.74
N LEU A 769 16.75 -23.75 6.51
CA LEU A 769 16.75 -22.56 5.64
C LEU A 769 15.34 -22.25 5.15
N SER A 770 14.58 -23.27 4.76
CA SER A 770 13.17 -23.13 4.37
C SER A 770 12.33 -22.61 5.53
N TYR A 771 12.53 -23.15 6.72
CA TYR A 771 11.74 -22.81 7.91
C TYR A 771 12.04 -21.41 8.46
N PHE A 772 13.17 -20.81 8.09
CA PHE A 772 13.43 -19.41 8.37
C PHE A 772 12.46 -18.47 7.65
N PHE A 773 11.95 -18.90 6.48
CA PHE A 773 10.99 -18.13 5.67
C PHE A 773 9.54 -18.63 5.81
N SER A 774 9.29 -19.66 6.62
CA SER A 774 7.93 -20.16 6.84
C SER A 774 7.17 -19.29 7.83
N GLY A 775 5.89 -19.04 7.54
CA GLY A 775 4.96 -18.44 8.50
C GLY A 775 4.60 -19.37 9.66
N ARG A 776 3.41 -19.20 10.24
CA ARG A 776 2.94 -20.00 11.40
C ARG A 776 2.75 -21.50 11.10
N PHE A 777 2.76 -21.90 9.83
CA PHE A 777 2.47 -23.26 9.40
C PHE A 777 3.48 -23.74 8.34
N ILE A 778 3.93 -24.98 8.50
CA ILE A 778 4.81 -25.72 7.59
C ILE A 778 4.05 -26.93 7.08
N GLY A 779 4.24 -27.28 5.81
CA GLY A 779 3.65 -28.47 5.20
C GLY A 779 3.07 -28.18 3.82
N PRO A 780 2.43 -29.19 3.20
CA PRO A 780 2.05 -29.15 1.79
C PRO A 780 0.94 -28.15 1.45
N THR A 781 0.25 -27.62 2.47
CA THR A 781 -0.77 -26.57 2.35
C THR A 781 -0.26 -25.20 2.81
N SER A 782 1.03 -25.08 3.13
CA SER A 782 1.65 -23.79 3.49
C SER A 782 1.72 -22.85 2.28
N GLN A 783 2.22 -21.62 2.49
CA GLN A 783 2.36 -20.65 1.40
C GLN A 783 3.44 -21.04 0.39
N ALA A 784 4.51 -21.68 0.86
CA ALA A 784 5.64 -22.09 0.06
C ALA A 784 6.11 -23.52 0.42
N PRO A 785 5.27 -24.56 0.23
CA PRO A 785 5.65 -25.94 0.47
C PRO A 785 6.94 -26.34 -0.23
N ARG A 786 7.73 -27.14 0.48
CA ARG A 786 8.87 -27.84 -0.10
C ARG A 786 8.39 -29.01 -0.96
N VAL A 787 9.21 -29.39 -1.94
CA VAL A 787 8.95 -30.53 -2.84
C VAL A 787 8.71 -31.86 -2.09
N ASP A 788 9.26 -32.01 -0.88
CA ASP A 788 9.19 -33.21 -0.04
C ASP A 788 8.04 -33.22 0.97
N GLU A 789 7.28 -32.13 1.09
CA GLU A 789 6.17 -32.02 2.04
C GLU A 789 4.84 -32.57 1.49
N GLY A 790 4.71 -32.67 0.16
CA GLY A 790 3.52 -33.16 -0.53
C GLY A 790 3.53 -34.65 -0.80
N ARG A 791 4.04 -35.03 -1.98
CA ARG A 791 4.01 -36.43 -2.45
C ARG A 791 5.25 -37.20 -2.02
N ARG A 792 5.08 -38.45 -1.57
CA ARG A 792 6.19 -39.29 -1.08
C ARG A 792 7.18 -39.72 -2.16
N ASP A 793 6.73 -39.80 -3.40
CA ASP A 793 7.51 -40.15 -4.59
C ASP A 793 8.29 -38.95 -5.18
N ALA A 794 7.98 -37.72 -4.76
CA ALA A 794 8.59 -36.50 -5.30
C ALA A 794 10.12 -36.48 -5.16
N ILE A 795 10.68 -37.09 -4.11
CA ILE A 795 12.14 -37.22 -3.92
C ILE A 795 12.79 -38.08 -5.00
N TYR A 796 12.16 -39.19 -5.34
CA TYR A 796 12.67 -40.10 -6.37
C TYR A 796 12.58 -39.44 -7.75
N GLU A 797 11.49 -38.73 -8.02
CA GLU A 797 11.33 -37.95 -9.26
C GLU A 797 12.35 -36.80 -9.32
N LEU A 798 12.60 -36.09 -8.21
CA LEU A 798 13.62 -35.03 -8.13
C LEU A 798 15.04 -35.57 -8.38
N GLN A 799 15.36 -36.75 -7.83
CA GLN A 799 16.62 -37.41 -8.13
C GLN A 799 16.74 -37.73 -9.63
N THR A 800 15.67 -38.26 -10.23
CA THR A 800 15.63 -38.56 -11.67
C THR A 800 15.80 -37.28 -12.51
N ALA A 801 15.14 -36.18 -12.10
CA ALA A 801 15.29 -34.87 -12.72
C ALA A 801 16.73 -34.35 -12.63
N PHE A 802 17.39 -34.51 -11.47
CA PHE A 802 18.79 -34.14 -11.29
C PHE A 802 19.74 -34.91 -12.21
N GLU A 803 19.42 -36.15 -12.57
CA GLU A 803 20.21 -36.97 -13.51
C GLU A 803 20.05 -36.50 -14.98
N GLN A 804 18.95 -35.79 -15.31
CA GLN A 804 18.75 -35.21 -16.65
C GLN A 804 19.51 -33.90 -16.86
N ILE A 805 20.00 -33.27 -15.79
CA ILE A 805 20.75 -32.01 -15.88
C ILE A 805 22.20 -32.29 -16.28
N PRO A 806 22.68 -31.74 -17.42
CA PRO A 806 24.05 -31.94 -17.86
C PRO A 806 25.04 -31.26 -16.89
N GLU A 807 26.19 -31.91 -16.64
CA GLU A 807 27.21 -31.34 -15.75
C GLU A 807 27.94 -30.13 -16.36
N LYS A 808 28.11 -30.09 -17.70
CA LYS A 808 28.74 -29.01 -18.47
C LYS A 808 28.25 -29.02 -19.92
N GLY A 809 28.21 -27.84 -20.57
CA GLY A 809 27.94 -27.69 -22.00
C GLY A 809 26.82 -26.69 -22.29
N GLU A 810 26.60 -26.40 -23.58
CA GLU A 810 25.41 -25.66 -24.01
C GLU A 810 24.16 -26.52 -23.77
N CYS A 811 23.15 -25.92 -23.14
CA CYS A 811 21.87 -26.55 -22.88
C CYS A 811 20.75 -25.72 -23.51
N PRO A 812 19.69 -26.37 -24.00
CA PRO A 812 18.54 -25.64 -24.49
C PRO A 812 17.89 -24.85 -23.34
N PRO A 813 17.48 -23.59 -23.56
CA PRO A 813 16.97 -22.71 -22.49
C PRO A 813 15.68 -23.24 -21.85
N TRP A 814 14.87 -24.01 -22.58
CA TRP A 814 13.66 -24.65 -22.05
C TRP A 814 13.92 -25.90 -21.19
N LEU A 815 15.16 -26.35 -21.06
CA LEU A 815 15.48 -27.60 -20.34
C LEU A 815 15.08 -27.53 -18.86
N VAL A 816 15.45 -26.44 -18.19
CA VAL A 816 15.21 -26.24 -16.75
C VAL A 816 13.72 -26.32 -16.45
N ASP A 817 12.92 -25.62 -17.25
CA ASP A 817 11.47 -25.60 -17.14
C ASP A 817 10.87 -27.00 -17.30
N ARG A 818 11.19 -27.70 -18.40
CA ARG A 818 10.67 -29.05 -18.67
C ARG A 818 11.04 -30.07 -17.58
N VAL A 819 12.24 -29.96 -17.02
CA VAL A 819 12.74 -30.89 -16.00
C VAL A 819 12.12 -30.64 -14.63
N PHE A 820 11.89 -29.38 -14.23
CA PHE A 820 11.50 -29.06 -12.86
C PHE A 820 10.05 -28.59 -12.67
N ARG A 821 9.37 -28.05 -13.70
CA ARG A 821 8.05 -27.40 -13.56
C ARG A 821 7.00 -28.27 -12.89
N HIS A 822 6.98 -29.56 -13.17
CA HIS A 822 5.99 -30.51 -12.61
C HIS A 822 6.34 -30.98 -11.19
N LEU A 823 7.55 -30.70 -10.70
CA LEU A 823 8.02 -31.05 -9.36
C LEU A 823 7.97 -29.85 -8.40
N LEU A 824 8.25 -28.65 -8.91
CA LEU A 824 8.23 -27.41 -8.15
C LEU A 824 6.83 -26.79 -8.15
N VAL A 825 5.89 -27.50 -7.53
CA VAL A 825 4.47 -27.11 -7.43
C VAL A 825 3.90 -27.46 -6.06
N ASP A 826 2.81 -26.78 -5.69
CA ASP A 826 1.98 -27.20 -4.56
C ASP A 826 1.12 -28.44 -4.88
N LEU A 827 0.32 -28.90 -3.91
CA LEU A 827 -0.59 -30.05 -4.10
C LEU A 827 -1.64 -29.85 -5.22
N THR A 828 -1.88 -28.62 -5.65
CA THR A 828 -2.83 -28.29 -6.73
C THR A 828 -2.15 -28.19 -8.09
N GLY A 829 -0.82 -28.29 -8.14
CA GLY A 829 -0.04 -28.11 -9.35
C GLY A 829 0.36 -26.65 -9.62
N ASN A 830 0.21 -25.77 -8.63
CA ASN A 830 0.56 -24.35 -8.77
C ASN A 830 2.05 -24.13 -8.49
N THR A 831 2.79 -23.66 -9.51
CA THR A 831 4.22 -23.33 -9.48
C THR A 831 4.53 -22.11 -8.62
N HIS A 832 3.58 -21.16 -8.53
CA HIS A 832 3.75 -19.90 -7.79
C HIS A 832 3.80 -20.09 -6.27
N ARG A 833 3.34 -21.25 -5.79
CA ARG A 833 3.30 -21.60 -4.36
C ARG A 833 4.39 -22.59 -3.96
N ALA A 834 5.37 -22.86 -4.82
CA ALA A 834 6.51 -23.71 -4.44
C ALA A 834 7.58 -22.90 -3.70
N GLU A 835 8.33 -23.54 -2.81
CA GLU A 835 9.53 -22.94 -2.18
C GLU A 835 10.48 -22.31 -3.21
N PHE A 836 10.73 -23.02 -4.31
CA PHE A 836 11.43 -22.51 -5.48
C PHE A 836 10.43 -22.36 -6.62
N CYS A 837 9.95 -21.13 -6.83
CA CYS A 837 9.08 -20.79 -7.95
C CYS A 837 9.91 -20.59 -9.23
N ILE A 838 9.55 -21.31 -10.29
CA ILE A 838 10.14 -21.15 -11.63
C ILE A 838 9.13 -20.62 -12.66
N ASP A 839 8.05 -20.01 -12.18
CA ASP A 839 6.94 -19.60 -13.04
C ASP A 839 7.33 -18.50 -14.05
N LYS A 840 8.25 -17.62 -13.63
CA LYS A 840 8.85 -16.56 -14.47
C LYS A 840 10.06 -17.03 -15.29
N LEU A 841 10.39 -18.33 -15.28
CA LEU A 841 11.49 -18.89 -16.07
C LEU A 841 11.03 -19.17 -17.52
N TYR A 842 11.98 -19.22 -18.46
CA TYR A 842 11.69 -19.44 -19.89
C TYR A 842 10.89 -20.75 -20.13
N SER A 843 9.63 -20.62 -20.57
CA SER A 843 8.75 -21.73 -20.93
C SER A 843 8.59 -21.83 -22.46
N PRO A 844 8.67 -23.05 -23.03
CA PRO A 844 8.42 -23.27 -24.46
C PRO A 844 6.93 -23.26 -24.83
N ASP A 845 6.03 -23.37 -23.85
CA ASP A 845 4.57 -23.43 -24.06
C ASP A 845 3.89 -22.07 -23.86
N SER A 846 4.60 -21.08 -23.31
CA SER A 846 4.14 -19.69 -23.32
C SER A 846 4.35 -19.12 -24.72
N ALA A 847 3.26 -18.76 -25.41
CA ALA A 847 3.36 -17.68 -26.39
C ALA A 847 3.92 -16.48 -25.61
N THR A 848 5.18 -16.14 -25.87
CA THR A 848 5.94 -15.12 -25.13
C THR A 848 5.32 -13.74 -25.20
#